data_AF-A0A928ZB92-F1
#
_entry.id   AF-A0A928ZB92-F1
#
_cell.length_a   1.000
_cell.length_b   1.000
_cell.length_c   1.000
_cell.angle_alpha   90.00
_cell.angle_beta   90.00
_cell.angle_gamma   90.00
#
_symmetry.space_group_name_H-M   'P 1'
#
loop_
_entity.id
_entity.type
_entity.pdbx_description
1 polymer ?
#
loop_
_entity_poly.entity_id
_entity_poly.type
_entity_poly.pdbx_seq_one_letter_code
_entity_poly.pdbx_strand_id
1 'polypeptide(L)'
;MRGDRNARLWQILRQWTDRHILPVRIPSGAIVRLNPYQQWQRYGAIALAGTIGILLLGEGSRPRPALSPPAPCGWLAALDPPLPNLGSADSVDALYRIRERLDLEIDRCVGNLKLTEFAPQVLEVQTLEVQQESFERHRQAVDDRLEMEAQARQIWDETMVIAQSAIGVGKEAKLDRSQTPEDAIEIWRQTQSLWQQTLDSLDRIPDESILAPYKAAKTTEYRGYLAVVTNKLEIAQLATGFVFYGDTNRDGVADDLDYPGRQLWSLESGALMLFNNDDDDGDRVPDWEDTRVNGSEDEADLAIVRLQTVAGFKDSQIVLTADVNSREYVNVFQQVEGEWKPIDLTGNEPIVEDREIILGVEAKQFAYRNWNGILRLEATATKNGTTIAADRVQIRVSPWILSPNTAPTEEFFVSALGINREFVEQIKAIVPQTGAKLKVVPQGPTWMQDTMEIGYVQFPKANALKTVPSVLQGNRSIGLDRYPKSLLGKNFGWFKIGQPRPVPAGNGLPDWYGNLEVTPPLPNYPLGRIYYGQSGDVGMHPEVLEFVKAQEIQGPPVAIDTSWLLIRHVDEILSFIPTPDGGHLVMVASPEAGVNLLRELAEQGYGDRIINRGLSTQITIDAALANTNLVEHNLKIQRDYIDPTIEQLKREFQLDDSQIIQLPEMYTTFGAAWSPSTVNSVMVNGQLLVSDPRGAIVDDVDYSQKRFRQLIAASGLQVHFLNDRSYHEMRGNTHCATNTTRKAKTQPFWERLSGNGQLAMEN
;
A
#
# COMPACT_ATOMS: atom_id res chain seq x y z
N MET A 1 25.78 63.65 10.63
CA MET A 1 26.22 64.06 11.99
C MET A 1 25.64 63.05 12.94
N ARG A 2 26.37 61.97 13.22
CA ARG A 2 27.40 61.82 14.26
C ARG A 2 26.81 61.88 15.68
N GLY A 3 27.11 60.80 16.39
CA GLY A 3 27.27 60.79 17.83
C GLY A 3 26.12 60.06 18.53
N ASP A 4 26.36 59.22 19.52
CA ASP A 4 27.60 58.88 20.19
C ASP A 4 27.26 57.76 21.20
N ARG A 5 28.28 56.99 21.59
CA ARG A 5 28.39 56.20 22.84
C ARG A 5 27.49 54.97 23.04
N ASN A 6 28.16 53.82 22.93
CA ASN A 6 28.37 52.86 24.03
C ASN A 6 29.47 51.90 23.52
N ALA A 7 30.76 52.03 23.82
CA ALA A 7 31.44 52.04 25.12
C ALA A 7 30.98 50.90 26.05
N ARG A 8 31.86 49.90 26.21
CA ARG A 8 31.83 48.78 27.18
C ARG A 8 30.86 47.62 26.91
N LEU A 9 31.23 46.80 25.93
CA LEU A 9 31.25 45.33 26.08
C LEU A 9 32.31 44.72 25.13
N TRP A 10 33.45 45.44 25.03
CA TRP A 10 34.61 45.16 24.17
C TRP A 10 35.85 44.85 25.01
N GLN A 11 35.73 44.08 26.08
CA GLN A 11 36.91 43.77 26.91
C GLN A 11 37.03 42.36 27.47
N ILE A 12 36.23 41.40 27.03
CA ILE A 12 36.52 39.97 27.23
C ILE A 12 36.06 39.25 25.95
N LEU A 13 36.91 38.39 25.39
CA LEU A 13 36.83 37.76 24.05
C LEU A 13 37.38 38.58 22.88
N ARG A 14 38.22 39.57 23.18
CA ARG A 14 39.38 39.93 22.33
C ARG A 14 40.49 38.90 22.54
N GLN A 15 40.21 37.65 22.19
CA GLN A 15 41.21 36.66 21.88
C GLN A 15 40.52 35.60 21.03
N TRP A 16 41.03 35.48 19.80
CA TRP A 16 40.98 34.27 19.00
C TRP A 16 39.96 34.14 17.86
N THR A 17 39.61 35.21 17.16
CA THR A 17 39.20 35.10 15.73
C THR A 17 39.48 36.41 15.00
N ASP A 18 40.74 36.67 14.68
CA ASP A 18 41.14 37.75 13.77
C ASP A 18 41.41 37.18 12.38
N ARG A 19 40.77 37.82 11.38
CA ARG A 19 40.94 37.76 9.91
C ARG A 19 39.84 36.93 9.21
N HIS A 20 38.62 37.48 9.18
CA HIS A 20 38.09 38.40 8.15
C HIS A 20 37.95 37.72 6.76
N ILE A 21 36.77 37.32 6.27
CA ILE A 21 35.49 38.02 6.00
C ILE A 21 35.47 38.73 4.62
N LEU A 22 34.66 38.12 3.75
CA LEU A 22 33.64 38.69 2.85
C LEU A 22 33.97 39.09 1.39
N PRO A 23 32.91 39.12 0.53
CA PRO A 23 32.95 38.76 -0.87
C PRO A 23 32.85 39.97 -1.82
N VAL A 24 32.76 39.59 -3.09
CA VAL A 24 32.92 40.29 -4.37
C VAL A 24 31.75 41.20 -4.76
N ARG A 25 32.05 42.39 -5.35
CA ARG A 25 31.70 42.73 -6.76
C ARG A 25 32.39 44.00 -7.31
N ILE A 26 33.38 43.74 -8.18
CA ILE A 26 33.88 44.36 -9.45
C ILE A 26 33.82 45.89 -9.66
N PRO A 27 34.90 46.51 -10.20
CA PRO A 27 34.98 46.72 -11.65
C PRO A 27 36.38 46.58 -12.30
N SER A 28 36.35 46.35 -13.62
CA SER A 28 37.33 46.75 -14.66
C SER A 28 38.69 46.02 -14.80
N GLY A 29 38.97 45.62 -16.05
CA GLY A 29 40.20 46.07 -16.72
C GLY A 29 41.37 45.08 -16.85
N ALA A 30 41.29 44.24 -17.88
CA ALA A 30 42.37 43.96 -18.85
C ALA A 30 43.73 43.35 -18.42
N ILE A 31 43.94 42.12 -18.93
CA ILE A 31 45.08 41.59 -19.74
C ILE A 31 46.50 41.50 -19.14
N VAL A 32 47.12 40.33 -19.38
CA VAL A 32 48.53 39.98 -19.71
C VAL A 32 49.12 38.97 -18.70
N ARG A 33 49.14 37.66 -18.99
CA ARG A 33 50.17 36.88 -19.73
C ARG A 33 51.57 36.90 -19.08
N LEU A 34 51.99 35.76 -18.51
CA LEU A 34 53.10 34.90 -18.98
C LEU A 34 53.66 34.04 -17.83
N ASN A 35 53.70 32.74 -18.10
CA ASN A 35 54.57 31.77 -17.44
C ASN A 35 56.03 32.02 -17.88
N PRO A 36 57.03 31.81 -17.02
CA PRO A 36 58.07 30.87 -17.41
C PRO A 36 58.55 29.96 -16.27
N TYR A 37 58.67 28.68 -16.61
CA TYR A 37 59.04 27.54 -15.76
C TYR A 37 60.57 27.30 -15.78
N GLN A 38 61.09 26.63 -14.73
CA GLN A 38 62.34 25.80 -14.64
C GLN A 38 63.68 26.48 -14.33
N GLN A 39 64.68 25.92 -13.62
CA GLN A 39 65.09 24.56 -13.12
C GLN A 39 66.29 24.80 -12.13
N TRP A 40 66.80 23.90 -11.26
CA TRP A 40 67.72 22.75 -11.48
C TRP A 40 68.09 22.15 -10.09
N GLN A 41 68.28 20.84 -9.87
CA GLN A 41 69.50 20.10 -10.23
C GLN A 41 69.27 18.57 -10.38
N ARG A 42 70.06 17.98 -11.30
CA ARG A 42 70.42 16.57 -11.47
C ARG A 42 71.72 16.26 -10.70
N TYR A 43 72.04 14.97 -10.53
CA TYR A 43 73.26 14.33 -11.10
C TYR A 43 72.89 12.87 -11.46
N GLY A 44 73.32 12.25 -12.56
CA GLY A 44 74.17 12.65 -13.68
C GLY A 44 74.31 11.50 -14.70
N ALA A 45 74.97 11.82 -15.82
CA ALA A 45 75.46 10.98 -16.94
C ALA A 45 74.47 10.58 -18.06
N ILE A 46 74.77 10.69 -19.37
CA ILE A 46 75.84 11.33 -20.18
C ILE A 46 75.35 11.31 -21.67
N ALA A 47 75.77 12.33 -22.44
CA ALA A 47 75.89 12.48 -23.91
C ALA A 47 74.69 12.20 -24.85
N LEU A 48 74.11 13.17 -25.58
CA LEU A 48 74.59 14.02 -26.71
C LEU A 48 74.86 13.28 -28.05
N ALA A 49 73.86 13.41 -28.93
CA ALA A 49 73.91 14.16 -30.20
C ALA A 49 74.44 13.53 -31.50
N GLY A 50 73.72 13.94 -32.56
CA GLY A 50 74.18 14.02 -33.96
C GLY A 50 73.81 12.79 -34.78
N THR A 51 73.43 12.85 -36.05
CA THR A 51 73.34 13.95 -37.02
C THR A 51 72.56 13.38 -38.22
N ILE A 52 71.98 14.27 -39.02
CA ILE A 52 71.56 14.14 -40.44
C ILE A 52 72.11 12.89 -41.17
N GLY A 53 71.24 12.16 -41.88
CA GLY A 53 71.68 11.17 -42.86
C GLY A 53 70.56 10.34 -43.48
N ILE A 54 70.23 10.65 -44.72
CA ILE A 54 69.51 9.77 -45.67
C ILE A 54 70.10 8.35 -45.62
N LEU A 55 69.26 7.31 -45.49
CA LEU A 55 69.46 6.03 -46.20
C LEU A 55 68.25 5.09 -46.08
N LEU A 56 67.84 4.67 -47.28
CA LEU A 56 66.92 3.63 -47.72
C LEU A 56 66.92 2.29 -46.94
N LEU A 57 65.70 1.71 -46.87
CA LEU A 57 65.34 0.28 -46.86
C LEU A 57 65.53 -0.57 -45.58
N GLY A 58 64.45 -1.23 -45.16
CA GLY A 58 64.50 -2.61 -44.66
C GLY A 58 64.01 -2.87 -43.23
N GLU A 59 62.78 -3.40 -43.15
CA GLU A 59 62.29 -4.41 -42.18
C GLU A 59 62.03 -4.07 -40.70
N GLY A 60 60.86 -4.50 -40.23
CA GLY A 60 60.68 -4.90 -38.83
C GLY A 60 59.61 -4.14 -38.03
N SER A 61 58.35 -4.23 -38.43
CA SER A 61 57.19 -3.90 -37.59
C SER A 61 57.21 -4.72 -36.29
N ARG A 62 57.43 -4.05 -35.15
CA ARG A 62 56.98 -4.58 -33.85
C ARG A 62 55.57 -4.04 -33.59
N PRO A 63 54.55 -4.90 -33.35
CA PRO A 63 53.22 -4.44 -33.00
C PRO A 63 53.26 -3.79 -31.61
N ARG A 64 52.57 -2.65 -31.46
CA ARG A 64 52.18 -2.12 -30.16
C ARG A 64 51.31 -3.18 -29.46
N PRO A 65 51.40 -3.38 -28.13
CA PRO A 65 50.44 -4.22 -27.43
C PRO A 65 49.05 -3.61 -27.65
N ALA A 66 48.20 -4.30 -28.41
CA ALA A 66 46.79 -3.98 -28.47
C ALA A 66 46.21 -4.34 -27.11
N LEU A 67 45.86 -3.34 -26.31
CA LEU A 67 44.92 -3.52 -25.20
C LEU A 67 43.66 -4.14 -25.82
N SER A 68 43.27 -5.32 -25.35
CA SER A 68 41.99 -5.90 -25.76
C SER A 68 40.88 -4.92 -25.37
N PRO A 69 39.88 -4.67 -26.22
CA PRO A 69 38.76 -3.82 -25.86
C PRO A 69 38.07 -4.39 -24.60
N PRO A 70 37.53 -3.52 -23.71
CA PRO A 70 36.73 -3.98 -22.58
C PRO A 70 35.55 -4.82 -23.11
N ALA A 71 35.07 -5.75 -22.30
CA ALA A 71 33.85 -6.48 -22.61
C ALA A 71 32.70 -5.49 -22.86
N PRO A 72 31.80 -5.76 -23.83
CA PRO A 72 30.70 -4.84 -24.14
C PRO A 72 29.76 -4.67 -22.93
N CYS A 73 29.26 -3.45 -22.74
CA CYS A 73 28.19 -3.15 -21.78
C CYS A 73 26.86 -3.67 -22.36
N GLY A 74 26.26 -4.64 -21.68
CA GLY A 74 24.99 -5.26 -22.07
C GLY A 74 23.81 -4.67 -21.32
N TRP A 75 22.60 -5.01 -21.75
CA TRP A 75 21.41 -4.79 -20.93
C TRP A 75 21.36 -5.76 -19.76
N LEU A 76 20.80 -5.33 -18.62
CA LEU A 76 20.59 -6.16 -17.43
C LEU A 76 19.92 -7.51 -17.76
N ALA A 77 18.92 -7.49 -18.64
CA ALA A 77 18.16 -8.67 -19.09
C ALA A 77 18.98 -9.65 -19.96
N ALA A 78 20.14 -9.24 -20.46
CA ALA A 78 21.00 -10.03 -21.34
C ALA A 78 22.23 -10.62 -20.61
N LEU A 79 22.31 -10.49 -19.28
CA LEU A 79 23.40 -11.08 -18.50
C LEU A 79 23.32 -12.60 -18.47
N ASP A 80 24.47 -13.25 -18.64
CA ASP A 80 24.63 -14.70 -18.52
C ASP A 80 25.73 -15.04 -17.48
N PRO A 81 25.39 -15.74 -16.38
CA PRO A 81 24.04 -16.10 -15.96
C PRO A 81 23.19 -14.85 -15.61
N PRO A 82 21.86 -14.89 -15.58
CA PRO A 82 21.04 -13.76 -15.13
C PRO A 82 21.44 -13.27 -13.72
N LEU A 83 21.17 -12.00 -13.41
CA LEU A 83 21.32 -11.52 -12.03
C LEU A 83 20.30 -12.22 -11.12
N PRO A 84 20.71 -12.75 -9.96
CA PRO A 84 19.77 -13.30 -8.99
C PRO A 84 18.75 -12.25 -8.55
N ASN A 85 17.51 -12.67 -8.36
CA ASN A 85 16.48 -11.79 -7.82
C ASN A 85 16.86 -11.37 -6.39
N LEU A 86 16.88 -10.07 -6.12
CA LEU A 86 17.14 -9.49 -4.80
C LEU A 86 16.28 -10.14 -3.70
N GLY A 87 15.00 -10.39 -3.97
CA GLY A 87 14.08 -11.02 -3.02
C GLY A 87 14.37 -12.51 -2.75
N SER A 88 15.20 -13.16 -3.56
CA SER A 88 15.62 -14.56 -3.38
C SER A 88 16.94 -14.72 -2.61
N ALA A 89 17.60 -13.62 -2.24
CA ALA A 89 18.84 -13.67 -1.49
C ALA A 89 18.58 -14.12 -0.03
N ASP A 90 19.17 -15.25 0.34
CA ASP A 90 19.00 -15.90 1.66
C ASP A 90 20.07 -15.52 2.68
N SER A 91 21.05 -14.69 2.28
CA SER A 91 22.21 -14.35 3.09
C SER A 91 22.80 -12.98 2.69
N VAL A 92 23.38 -12.28 3.66
CA VAL A 92 24.10 -11.02 3.43
C VAL A 92 25.27 -11.22 2.47
N ASP A 93 25.95 -12.37 2.54
CA ASP A 93 26.99 -12.75 1.59
C ASP A 93 26.47 -12.87 0.15
N ALA A 94 25.23 -13.35 -0.06
CA ALA A 94 24.63 -13.38 -1.39
C ALA A 94 24.38 -11.96 -1.93
N LEU A 95 23.93 -11.03 -1.08
CA LEU A 95 23.74 -9.63 -1.45
C LEU A 95 25.08 -8.97 -1.85
N TYR A 96 26.15 -9.19 -1.08
CA TYR A 96 27.48 -8.71 -1.45
C TYR A 96 27.96 -9.28 -2.78
N ARG A 97 27.71 -10.57 -3.07
CA ARG A 97 28.03 -11.15 -4.38
C ARG A 97 27.26 -10.51 -5.53
N ILE A 98 25.98 -10.17 -5.33
CA ILE A 98 25.17 -9.44 -6.34
C ILE A 98 25.74 -8.04 -6.54
N ARG A 99 26.08 -7.34 -5.45
CA ARG A 99 26.69 -6.01 -5.49
C ARG A 99 28.00 -5.99 -6.27
N GLU A 100 28.92 -6.89 -5.93
CA GLU A 100 30.21 -7.03 -6.63
C GLU A 100 30.01 -7.30 -8.13
N ARG A 101 29.00 -8.09 -8.48
CA ARG A 101 28.67 -8.37 -9.87
C ARG A 101 28.14 -7.14 -10.60
N LEU A 102 27.30 -6.34 -9.96
CA LEU A 102 26.80 -5.09 -10.52
C LEU A 102 27.92 -4.05 -10.67
N ASP A 103 28.82 -3.94 -9.68
CA ASP A 103 30.00 -3.09 -9.75
C ASP A 103 30.85 -3.44 -10.98
N LEU A 104 31.06 -4.73 -11.25
CA LEU A 104 31.79 -5.20 -12.43
C LEU A 104 31.12 -4.80 -13.76
N GLU A 105 29.78 -4.84 -13.85
CA GLU A 105 29.06 -4.42 -15.06
C GLU A 105 29.06 -2.89 -15.23
N ILE A 106 28.93 -2.13 -14.14
CA ILE A 106 29.06 -0.66 -14.15
C ILE A 106 30.45 -0.27 -14.64
N ASP A 107 31.51 -0.91 -14.13
CA ASP A 107 32.88 -0.67 -14.58
C ASP A 107 33.07 -0.95 -16.08
N ARG A 108 32.39 -1.97 -16.62
CA ARG A 108 32.38 -2.23 -18.08
C ARG A 108 31.68 -1.12 -18.85
N CYS A 109 30.54 -0.64 -18.38
CA CYS A 109 29.81 0.46 -19.02
C CYS A 109 30.63 1.76 -19.02
N VAL A 110 31.21 2.12 -17.87
CA VAL A 110 32.12 3.26 -17.74
C VAL A 110 33.35 3.10 -18.64
N GLY A 111 33.91 1.90 -18.72
CA GLY A 111 35.03 1.57 -19.60
C GLY A 111 34.72 1.78 -21.08
N ASN A 112 33.52 1.38 -21.53
CA ASN A 112 33.06 1.57 -22.91
C ASN A 112 32.72 3.04 -23.21
N LEU A 113 32.07 3.75 -22.29
CA LEU A 113 31.81 5.19 -22.43
C LEU A 113 33.10 5.98 -22.64
N LYS A 114 34.16 5.67 -21.87
CA LYS A 114 35.49 6.28 -22.07
C LYS A 114 36.07 6.01 -23.46
N LEU A 115 35.75 4.90 -24.11
CA LEU A 115 36.20 4.61 -25.47
C LEU A 115 35.42 5.41 -26.52
N THR A 116 34.14 5.70 -26.27
CA THR A 116 33.31 6.50 -27.20
C THR A 116 33.76 7.96 -27.30
N GLU A 117 34.46 8.49 -26.29
CA GLU A 117 35.07 9.84 -26.32
C GLU A 117 36.06 10.02 -27.49
N PHE A 118 36.64 8.93 -28.01
CA PHE A 118 37.63 8.96 -29.08
C PHE A 118 37.03 8.86 -30.49
N ALA A 119 35.76 8.43 -30.63
CA ALA A 119 35.02 8.36 -31.90
C ALA A 119 33.49 8.30 -31.67
N PRO A 120 32.84 9.44 -31.37
CA PRO A 120 31.46 9.43 -30.89
C PRO A 120 30.43 9.18 -32.00
N GLN A 121 29.58 8.16 -31.83
CA GLN A 121 28.24 8.10 -32.41
C GLN A 121 27.22 8.44 -31.31
N VAL A 122 26.40 9.48 -31.50
CA VAL A 122 25.52 10.04 -30.44
C VAL A 122 24.54 9.01 -29.87
N LEU A 123 23.99 8.12 -30.70
CA LEU A 123 23.02 7.10 -30.29
C LEU A 123 23.66 5.99 -29.43
N GLU A 124 24.94 5.70 -29.64
CA GLU A 124 25.68 4.65 -28.93
C GLU A 124 26.05 5.12 -27.51
N VAL A 125 26.41 6.40 -27.34
CA VAL A 125 26.68 7.01 -26.02
C VAL A 125 25.42 7.05 -25.16
N GLN A 126 24.29 7.53 -25.69
CA GLN A 126 23.03 7.59 -24.95
C GLN A 126 22.55 6.21 -24.49
N THR A 127 22.75 5.18 -25.32
CA THR A 127 22.38 3.81 -24.96
C THR A 127 23.24 3.28 -23.81
N LEU A 128 24.55 3.54 -23.85
CA LEU A 128 25.49 3.15 -22.78
C LEU A 128 25.22 3.89 -21.46
N GLU A 129 24.86 5.18 -21.52
CA GLU A 129 24.46 5.97 -20.34
C GLU A 129 23.20 5.38 -19.66
N VAL A 130 22.18 5.03 -20.45
CA VAL A 130 20.96 4.39 -19.94
C VAL A 130 21.23 3.01 -19.34
N GLN A 131 22.13 2.23 -19.95
CA GLN A 131 22.55 0.92 -19.42
C GLN A 131 23.30 1.08 -18.10
N GLN A 132 24.23 2.02 -18.01
CA GLN A 132 24.95 2.34 -16.77
C GLN A 132 23.96 2.75 -15.67
N GLU A 133 23.06 3.70 -15.95
CA GLU A 133 22.05 4.16 -15.00
C GLU A 133 21.15 3.01 -14.53
N SER A 134 20.82 2.06 -15.42
CA SER A 134 20.10 0.85 -15.05
C SER A 134 20.87 0.00 -14.04
N PHE A 135 22.17 -0.25 -14.25
CA PHE A 135 22.98 -1.03 -13.31
C PHE A 135 23.22 -0.29 -11.99
N GLU A 136 23.47 1.02 -12.04
CA GLU A 136 23.64 1.85 -10.84
C GLU A 136 22.40 1.85 -9.95
N ARG A 137 21.20 1.89 -10.55
CA ARG A 137 19.94 1.76 -9.78
C ARG A 137 19.82 0.39 -9.11
N HIS A 138 20.16 -0.69 -9.79
CA HIS A 138 20.12 -2.03 -9.18
C HIS A 138 21.17 -2.17 -8.08
N ARG A 139 22.36 -1.56 -8.27
CA ARG A 139 23.41 -1.51 -7.25
C ARG A 139 22.93 -0.73 -6.03
N GLN A 140 22.25 0.40 -6.24
CA GLN A 140 21.65 1.18 -5.16
C GLN A 140 20.60 0.34 -4.41
N ALA A 141 19.72 -0.38 -5.11
CA ALA A 141 18.75 -1.26 -4.47
C ALA A 141 19.41 -2.37 -3.62
N VAL A 142 20.57 -2.90 -4.04
CA VAL A 142 21.36 -3.84 -3.22
C VAL A 142 21.96 -3.15 -2.00
N ASP A 143 22.47 -1.92 -2.15
CA ASP A 143 23.02 -1.13 -1.05
C ASP A 143 21.95 -0.80 -0.01
N ASP A 144 20.77 -0.36 -0.45
CA ASP A 144 19.60 -0.10 0.41
C ASP A 144 19.18 -1.37 1.15
N ARG A 145 19.19 -2.51 0.44
CA ARG A 145 18.89 -3.81 1.04
C ARG A 145 19.94 -4.23 2.09
N LEU A 146 21.22 -4.02 1.84
CA LEU A 146 22.29 -4.30 2.80
C LEU A 146 22.17 -3.41 4.05
N GLU A 147 21.83 -2.14 3.88
CA GLU A 147 21.57 -1.22 5.00
C GLU A 147 20.38 -1.68 5.83
N MET A 148 19.29 -2.08 5.18
CA MET A 148 18.12 -2.65 5.84
C MET A 148 18.47 -3.90 6.66
N GLU A 149 19.26 -4.83 6.12
CA GLU A 149 19.69 -6.04 6.86
C GLU A 149 20.59 -5.68 8.07
N ALA A 150 21.44 -4.65 7.94
CA ALA A 150 22.26 -4.17 9.06
C ALA A 150 21.39 -3.56 10.18
N GLN A 151 20.39 -2.75 9.81
CA GLN A 151 19.41 -2.19 10.76
C GLN A 151 18.58 -3.29 11.42
N ALA A 152 18.08 -4.27 10.64
CA ALA A 152 17.36 -5.43 11.15
C ALA A 152 18.19 -6.22 12.17
N ARG A 153 19.50 -6.38 11.92
CA ARG A 153 20.42 -7.03 12.86
C ARG A 153 20.59 -6.24 14.16
N GLN A 154 20.72 -4.92 14.07
CA GLN A 154 20.80 -4.06 15.26
C GLN A 154 19.51 -4.19 16.10
N ILE A 155 18.34 -4.09 15.47
CA ILE A 155 17.05 -4.24 16.14
C ILE A 155 16.94 -5.62 16.81
N TRP A 156 17.38 -6.68 16.14
CA TRP A 156 17.42 -8.03 16.70
C TRP A 156 18.26 -8.09 17.99
N ASP A 157 19.46 -7.55 17.96
CA ASP A 157 20.37 -7.58 19.12
C ASP A 157 19.81 -6.73 20.29
N GLU A 158 19.25 -5.55 20.02
CA GLU A 158 18.53 -4.73 21.01
C GLU A 158 17.35 -5.48 21.64
N THR A 159 16.55 -6.14 20.81
CA THR A 159 15.39 -6.94 21.24
C THR A 159 15.79 -8.04 22.22
N MET A 160 16.91 -8.75 21.95
CA MET A 160 17.37 -9.83 22.83
C MET A 160 17.75 -9.31 24.23
N VAL A 161 18.23 -8.08 24.36
CA VAL A 161 18.53 -7.44 25.65
C VAL A 161 17.26 -7.14 26.44
N ILE A 162 16.23 -6.60 25.77
CA ILE A 162 14.93 -6.33 26.40
C ILE A 162 14.29 -7.65 26.88
N ALA A 163 14.33 -8.70 26.04
CA ALA A 163 13.83 -10.02 26.38
C ALA A 163 14.53 -10.63 27.62
N GLN A 164 15.86 -10.50 27.70
CA GLN A 164 16.62 -10.96 28.86
C GLN A 164 16.23 -10.20 30.15
N SER A 165 15.95 -8.90 30.04
CA SER A 165 15.47 -8.08 31.15
C SER A 165 14.09 -8.55 31.62
N ALA A 166 13.17 -8.83 30.69
CA ALA A 166 11.84 -9.38 31.00
C ALA A 166 11.92 -10.71 31.77
N ILE A 167 12.83 -11.60 31.35
CA ILE A 167 13.08 -12.88 32.04
C ILE A 167 13.62 -12.65 33.45
N GLY A 168 14.51 -11.66 33.64
CA GLY A 168 15.08 -11.30 34.94
C GLY A 168 14.01 -10.88 35.94
N VAL A 169 13.23 -9.85 35.59
CA VAL A 169 12.15 -9.29 36.44
C VAL A 169 11.09 -10.37 36.74
N GLY A 170 10.69 -11.16 35.74
CA GLY A 170 9.70 -12.22 35.93
C GLY A 170 10.16 -13.37 36.84
N LYS A 171 11.47 -13.57 37.04
CA LYS A 171 11.99 -14.55 38.01
C LYS A 171 11.89 -14.04 39.44
N GLU A 172 12.13 -12.75 39.67
CA GLU A 172 12.00 -12.11 40.99
C GLU A 172 10.57 -12.23 41.52
N ALA A 173 9.57 -12.05 40.64
CA ALA A 173 8.15 -12.24 40.93
C ALA A 173 7.78 -13.63 41.46
N LYS A 174 8.53 -14.69 41.09
CA LYS A 174 8.25 -16.08 41.50
C LYS A 174 8.87 -16.46 42.85
N LEU A 175 9.84 -15.69 43.33
CA LEU A 175 10.68 -16.07 44.47
C LEU A 175 10.16 -15.56 45.82
N ASP A 176 9.33 -14.51 45.83
CA ASP A 176 8.90 -13.88 47.08
C ASP A 176 7.46 -14.28 47.44
N ARG A 177 7.32 -15.08 48.51
CA ARG A 177 6.02 -15.51 49.07
C ARG A 177 5.45 -14.53 50.09
N SER A 178 6.11 -13.40 50.33
CA SER A 178 5.72 -12.37 51.30
C SER A 178 5.14 -11.09 50.67
N GLN A 179 5.03 -11.05 49.34
CA GLN A 179 4.49 -9.92 48.59
C GLN A 179 2.99 -9.72 48.85
N THR A 180 2.60 -8.46 49.04
CA THR A 180 1.19 -8.06 48.98
C THR A 180 0.68 -8.22 47.53
N PRO A 181 -0.65 -8.35 47.31
CA PRO A 181 -1.21 -8.34 45.96
C PRO A 181 -0.73 -7.14 45.12
N GLU A 182 -0.55 -5.98 45.76
CA GLU A 182 -0.07 -4.75 45.15
C GLU A 182 1.40 -4.87 44.68
N ASP A 183 2.29 -5.44 45.49
CA ASP A 183 3.70 -5.67 45.11
C ASP A 183 3.80 -6.64 43.92
N ALA A 184 2.96 -7.68 43.90
CA ALA A 184 2.92 -8.65 42.81
C ALA A 184 2.41 -8.01 41.51
N ILE A 185 1.40 -7.14 41.57
CA ILE A 185 0.87 -6.40 40.41
C ILE A 185 1.96 -5.57 39.75
N GLU A 186 2.75 -4.82 40.53
CA GLU A 186 3.79 -3.95 39.97
C GLU A 186 4.86 -4.74 39.23
N ILE A 187 5.35 -5.85 39.81
CA ILE A 187 6.38 -6.68 39.16
C ILE A 187 5.82 -7.36 37.90
N TRP A 188 4.59 -7.88 37.94
CA TRP A 188 3.98 -8.49 36.76
C TRP A 188 3.69 -7.47 35.66
N ARG A 189 3.26 -6.25 36.02
CA ARG A 189 3.09 -5.13 35.08
C ARG A 189 4.40 -4.75 34.42
N GLN A 190 5.48 -4.61 35.19
CA GLN A 190 6.80 -4.31 34.64
C GLN A 190 7.27 -5.42 33.69
N THR A 191 7.11 -6.69 34.10
CA THR A 191 7.46 -7.85 33.29
C THR A 191 6.68 -7.88 31.97
N GLN A 192 5.38 -7.60 32.04
CA GLN A 192 4.49 -7.56 30.87
C GLN A 192 4.86 -6.42 29.92
N SER A 193 5.16 -5.23 30.46
CA SER A 193 5.62 -4.07 29.67
C SER A 193 6.90 -4.39 28.91
N LEU A 194 7.88 -5.06 29.55
CA LEU A 194 9.11 -5.48 28.89
C LEU A 194 8.86 -6.51 27.78
N TRP A 195 7.94 -7.46 27.99
CA TRP A 195 7.55 -8.40 26.93
C TRP A 195 6.85 -7.72 25.76
N GLN A 196 5.97 -6.75 26.03
CA GLN A 196 5.34 -5.97 24.98
C GLN A 196 6.38 -5.17 24.18
N GLN A 197 7.30 -4.48 24.86
CA GLN A 197 8.41 -3.76 24.21
C GLN A 197 9.30 -4.70 23.38
N THR A 198 9.49 -5.95 23.84
CA THR A 198 10.23 -6.96 23.09
C THR A 198 9.51 -7.31 21.78
N LEU A 199 8.19 -7.52 21.83
CA LEU A 199 7.38 -7.81 20.64
C LEU A 199 7.32 -6.61 19.69
N ASP A 200 7.04 -5.42 20.22
CA ASP A 200 7.01 -4.16 19.45
C ASP A 200 8.37 -3.91 18.77
N SER A 201 9.49 -4.29 19.42
CA SER A 201 10.83 -4.22 18.83
C SER A 201 11.07 -5.27 17.73
N LEU A 202 10.59 -6.51 17.90
CA LEU A 202 10.64 -7.53 16.83
C LEU A 202 9.87 -7.10 15.59
N ASP A 203 8.71 -6.47 15.78
CA ASP A 203 7.84 -6.05 14.67
C ASP A 203 8.50 -4.98 13.78
N ARG A 204 9.49 -4.24 14.30
CA ARG A 204 10.32 -3.30 13.52
C ARG A 204 11.28 -3.97 12.53
N ILE A 205 11.52 -5.28 12.65
CA ILE A 205 12.33 -6.02 11.67
C ILE A 205 11.48 -6.23 10.40
N PRO A 206 11.92 -5.75 9.21
CA PRO A 206 11.15 -5.88 7.97
C PRO A 206 10.91 -7.34 7.60
N ASP A 207 9.73 -7.65 7.05
CA ASP A 207 9.39 -9.02 6.64
C ASP A 207 10.17 -9.48 5.42
N GLU A 208 10.73 -8.54 4.63
CA GLU A 208 11.64 -8.92 3.56
C GLU A 208 13.01 -9.35 4.10
N SER A 209 13.37 -9.05 5.35
CA SER A 209 14.70 -9.33 5.92
C SER A 209 15.02 -10.83 5.96
N ILE A 210 16.30 -11.15 5.83
CA ILE A 210 16.83 -12.51 6.08
C ILE A 210 16.49 -13.00 7.50
N LEU A 211 16.27 -12.09 8.45
CA LEU A 211 15.88 -12.42 9.83
C LEU A 211 14.39 -12.72 9.98
N ALA A 212 13.54 -12.53 8.96
CA ALA A 212 12.10 -12.71 9.06
C ALA A 212 11.67 -14.10 9.58
N PRO A 213 12.27 -15.24 9.16
CA PRO A 213 11.93 -16.55 9.73
C PRO A 213 12.27 -16.66 11.23
N TYR A 214 13.38 -16.06 11.67
CA TYR A 214 13.80 -16.05 13.07
C TYR A 214 12.92 -15.10 13.91
N LYS A 215 12.54 -13.95 13.35
CA LYS A 215 11.55 -13.01 13.92
C LYS A 215 10.24 -13.74 14.18
N ALA A 216 9.71 -14.47 13.20
CA ALA A 216 8.45 -15.20 13.34
C ALA A 216 8.51 -16.25 14.48
N ALA A 217 9.60 -17.03 14.55
CA ALA A 217 9.80 -18.02 15.61
C ALA A 217 9.87 -17.38 17.01
N LYS A 218 10.64 -16.29 17.17
CA LYS A 218 10.77 -15.58 18.45
C LYS A 218 9.51 -14.83 18.85
N THR A 219 8.79 -14.27 17.88
CA THR A 219 7.48 -13.65 18.11
C THR A 219 6.51 -14.65 18.73
N THR A 220 6.47 -15.87 18.20
CA THR A 220 5.63 -16.96 18.73
C THR A 220 6.04 -17.32 20.17
N GLU A 221 7.33 -17.51 20.42
CA GLU A 221 7.85 -17.82 21.76
C GLU A 221 7.49 -16.72 22.78
N TYR A 222 7.75 -15.45 22.44
CA TYR A 222 7.57 -14.32 23.34
C TYR A 222 6.10 -13.96 23.56
N ARG A 223 5.22 -14.19 22.58
CA ARG A 223 3.76 -14.14 22.80
C ARG A 223 3.33 -15.16 23.86
N GLY A 224 3.92 -16.36 23.87
CA GLY A 224 3.68 -17.35 24.92
C GLY A 224 4.08 -16.85 26.32
N TYR A 225 5.25 -16.22 26.46
CA TYR A 225 5.67 -15.63 27.74
C TYR A 225 4.78 -14.46 28.16
N LEU A 226 4.43 -13.57 27.22
CA LEU A 226 3.52 -12.47 27.46
C LEU A 226 2.16 -12.97 27.95
N ALA A 227 1.62 -14.03 27.34
CA ALA A 227 0.34 -14.64 27.77
C ALA A 227 0.40 -15.16 29.20
N VAL A 228 1.48 -15.87 29.57
CA VAL A 228 1.65 -16.38 30.94
C VAL A 228 1.75 -15.24 31.96
N VAL A 229 2.53 -14.20 31.67
CA VAL A 229 2.68 -13.03 32.55
C VAL A 229 1.37 -12.26 32.66
N THR A 230 0.67 -12.09 31.54
CA THR A 230 -0.63 -11.40 31.50
C THR A 230 -1.66 -12.14 32.34
N ASN A 231 -1.78 -13.46 32.21
CA ASN A 231 -2.71 -14.25 33.02
C ASN A 231 -2.42 -14.08 34.53
N LYS A 232 -1.15 -14.06 34.94
CA LYS A 232 -0.77 -13.83 36.34
C LYS A 232 -1.14 -12.43 36.83
N LEU A 233 -0.88 -11.43 36.01
CA LEU A 233 -1.27 -10.05 36.31
C LEU A 233 -2.78 -9.92 36.43
N GLU A 234 -3.54 -10.50 35.49
CA GLU A 234 -5.00 -10.48 35.49
C GLU A 234 -5.56 -11.11 36.77
N ILE A 235 -5.07 -12.28 37.20
CA ILE A 235 -5.49 -12.92 38.45
C ILE A 235 -5.23 -12.00 39.66
N ALA A 236 -4.06 -11.36 39.71
CA ALA A 236 -3.71 -10.45 40.81
C ALA A 236 -4.60 -9.20 40.83
N GLN A 237 -4.90 -8.63 39.66
CA GLN A 237 -5.78 -7.46 39.53
C GLN A 237 -7.23 -7.79 39.84
N LEU A 238 -7.75 -8.95 39.39
CA LEU A 238 -9.09 -9.41 39.73
C LEU A 238 -9.29 -9.52 41.24
N ALA A 239 -8.24 -9.88 41.99
CA ALA A 239 -8.29 -9.94 43.45
C ALA A 239 -8.47 -8.56 44.12
N THR A 240 -8.17 -7.45 43.43
CA THR A 240 -8.36 -6.08 43.95
C THR A 240 -9.81 -5.60 43.84
N GLY A 241 -10.61 -6.19 42.94
CA GLY A 241 -11.95 -5.69 42.60
C GLY A 241 -11.94 -4.37 41.81
N PHE A 242 -10.79 -3.98 41.24
CA PHE A 242 -10.62 -2.86 40.31
C PHE A 242 -10.28 -3.41 38.93
N VAL A 243 -11.29 -3.61 38.07
CA VAL A 243 -11.17 -4.42 36.85
C VAL A 243 -11.61 -3.62 35.64
N PHE A 244 -10.74 -3.47 34.65
CA PHE A 244 -10.96 -2.64 33.47
C PHE A 244 -10.96 -3.48 32.19
N TYR A 245 -12.07 -3.51 31.45
CA TYR A 245 -12.29 -4.45 30.34
C TYR A 245 -13.20 -3.84 29.26
N GLY A 246 -13.14 -4.40 28.05
CA GLY A 246 -14.05 -4.12 26.93
C GLY A 246 -14.41 -5.44 26.24
N ASP A 247 -15.20 -5.41 25.18
CA ASP A 247 -15.68 -6.62 24.47
C ASP A 247 -14.54 -7.37 23.75
N THR A 248 -13.86 -8.26 24.48
CA THR A 248 -12.69 -9.01 24.00
C THR A 248 -13.08 -10.21 23.14
N ASN A 249 -14.24 -10.80 23.41
CA ASN A 249 -14.75 -11.97 22.71
C ASN A 249 -15.52 -11.60 21.42
N ARG A 250 -15.81 -10.30 21.22
CA ARG A 250 -16.48 -9.69 20.06
C ARG A 250 -17.92 -10.17 19.88
N ASP A 251 -18.64 -10.42 20.97
CA ASP A 251 -20.07 -10.75 20.97
C ASP A 251 -20.98 -9.51 21.02
N GLY A 252 -20.38 -8.32 21.16
CA GLY A 252 -21.04 -7.03 21.22
C GLY A 252 -21.51 -6.62 22.61
N VAL A 253 -21.09 -7.32 23.66
CA VAL A 253 -21.41 -7.03 25.06
C VAL A 253 -20.12 -7.08 25.88
N ALA A 254 -19.74 -5.96 26.50
CA ALA A 254 -18.65 -5.96 27.47
C ALA A 254 -19.14 -6.45 28.85
N ASP A 255 -18.79 -7.68 29.23
CA ASP A 255 -19.18 -8.30 30.52
C ASP A 255 -18.04 -9.09 31.20
N ASP A 256 -18.35 -9.93 32.20
CA ASP A 256 -17.34 -10.66 32.98
C ASP A 256 -16.66 -11.79 32.19
N LEU A 257 -17.23 -12.20 31.05
CA LEU A 257 -16.59 -13.12 30.12
C LEU A 257 -15.40 -12.48 29.40
N ASP A 258 -15.28 -11.14 29.44
CA ASP A 258 -14.20 -10.38 28.85
C ASP A 258 -13.01 -10.11 29.77
N TYR A 259 -13.06 -10.60 31.01
CA TYR A 259 -11.93 -10.43 31.91
C TYR A 259 -10.63 -11.08 31.39
N PRO A 260 -10.66 -12.31 30.84
CA PRO A 260 -9.45 -12.94 30.32
C PRO A 260 -8.96 -12.27 29.03
N GLY A 261 -7.68 -11.92 28.97
CA GLY A 261 -7.05 -11.41 27.75
C GLY A 261 -7.32 -9.94 27.43
N ARG A 262 -8.04 -9.19 28.29
CA ARG A 262 -8.38 -7.77 28.10
C ARG A 262 -7.19 -6.82 27.89
N GLN A 263 -5.99 -7.28 28.23
CA GLN A 263 -4.75 -6.51 28.05
C GLN A 263 -3.97 -6.88 26.78
N LEU A 264 -4.53 -7.77 25.96
CA LEU A 264 -3.94 -8.27 24.73
C LEU A 264 -4.89 -8.00 23.56
N TRP A 265 -4.32 -7.90 22.37
CA TRP A 265 -5.10 -7.75 21.16
C TRP A 265 -4.45 -8.53 20.01
N SER A 266 -5.29 -9.15 19.18
CA SER A 266 -4.93 -9.73 17.89
C SER A 266 -6.04 -9.50 16.87
N LEU A 267 -5.77 -9.74 15.59
CA LEU A 267 -6.81 -9.69 14.56
C LEU A 267 -7.96 -10.69 14.83
N GLU A 268 -7.74 -11.72 15.64
CA GLU A 268 -8.73 -12.76 15.98
C GLU A 268 -9.48 -12.49 17.28
N SER A 269 -8.89 -11.72 18.22
CA SER A 269 -9.44 -11.54 19.58
C SER A 269 -9.04 -10.20 20.22
N GLY A 270 -9.80 -9.75 21.22
CA GLY A 270 -9.59 -8.46 21.88
C GLY A 270 -10.49 -7.36 21.33
N ALA A 271 -10.70 -6.31 22.12
CA ALA A 271 -11.72 -5.31 21.84
C ALA A 271 -11.45 -4.49 20.56
N LEU A 272 -12.54 -4.09 19.90
CA LEU A 272 -12.51 -3.23 18.72
C LEU A 272 -13.12 -1.86 19.05
N MET A 273 -12.73 -0.84 18.29
CA MET A 273 -13.40 0.46 18.21
C MET A 273 -13.62 0.86 16.75
N LEU A 274 -14.64 1.67 16.48
CA LEU A 274 -14.83 2.24 15.15
C LEU A 274 -14.03 3.53 14.99
N PHE A 275 -13.55 3.76 13.78
CA PHE A 275 -13.29 5.11 13.34
C PHE A 275 -14.65 5.72 13.00
N ASN A 276 -15.14 6.61 13.87
CA ASN A 276 -16.50 7.15 13.82
C ASN A 276 -16.64 8.22 12.71
N ASN A 277 -16.49 7.78 11.46
CA ASN A 277 -16.24 8.63 10.30
C ASN A 277 -17.46 8.85 9.39
N ASP A 278 -18.63 8.43 9.85
CA ASP A 278 -19.95 8.81 9.35
C ASP A 278 -20.48 10.09 10.01
N ASP A 279 -21.72 10.46 9.66
CA ASP A 279 -22.38 11.71 10.04
C ASP A 279 -23.82 11.39 10.43
N ASP A 280 -24.02 11.07 11.70
CA ASP A 280 -25.29 10.57 12.21
C ASP A 280 -26.32 11.68 12.55
N ASP A 281 -25.88 12.92 12.71
CA ASP A 281 -26.75 14.09 12.94
C ASP A 281 -27.10 14.89 11.67
N GLY A 282 -26.40 14.64 10.57
CA GLY A 282 -26.66 15.19 9.24
C GLY A 282 -26.10 16.60 9.00
N ASP A 283 -25.12 17.05 9.80
CA ASP A 283 -24.48 18.36 9.66
C ASP A 283 -23.35 18.40 8.61
N ARG A 284 -22.96 17.23 8.08
CA ARG A 284 -21.90 16.97 7.09
C ARG A 284 -20.47 17.09 7.62
N VAL A 285 -20.32 16.93 8.92
CA VAL A 285 -19.07 16.78 9.64
C VAL A 285 -19.02 15.34 10.17
N PRO A 286 -17.90 14.62 10.03
CA PRO A 286 -17.79 13.31 10.64
C PRO A 286 -17.87 13.39 12.18
N ASP A 287 -18.55 12.44 12.82
CA ASP A 287 -18.85 12.50 14.26
C ASP A 287 -17.57 12.60 15.14
N TRP A 288 -16.49 11.92 14.76
CA TRP A 288 -15.19 12.00 15.47
C TRP A 288 -14.56 13.40 15.56
N GLU A 289 -14.96 14.34 14.69
CA GLU A 289 -14.32 15.65 14.57
C GLU A 289 -14.66 16.57 15.75
N ASP A 290 -15.74 16.28 16.48
CA ASP A 290 -16.10 16.99 17.71
C ASP A 290 -15.95 16.13 18.99
N THR A 291 -16.53 16.58 20.10
CA THR A 291 -16.45 15.89 21.40
C THR A 291 -17.84 15.69 22.01
N ARG A 292 -18.85 15.49 21.16
CA ARG A 292 -20.25 15.34 21.55
C ARG A 292 -20.76 14.02 21.02
N VAL A 293 -21.43 13.27 21.89
CA VAL A 293 -22.21 12.11 21.46
C VAL A 293 -23.64 12.58 21.21
N ASN A 294 -24.06 12.69 19.95
CA ASN A 294 -25.22 13.48 19.50
C ASN A 294 -26.43 12.65 19.05
N GLY A 295 -26.68 11.49 19.65
CA GLY A 295 -27.88 10.71 19.38
C GLY A 295 -27.68 9.22 19.65
N SER A 296 -28.73 8.43 19.48
CA SER A 296 -28.68 6.99 19.71
C SER A 296 -27.92 6.21 18.63
N GLU A 297 -27.65 6.83 17.49
CA GLU A 297 -26.94 6.20 16.37
C GLU A 297 -25.45 6.36 16.58
N ASP A 298 -25.00 7.58 16.84
CA ASP A 298 -23.63 7.91 17.26
C ASP A 298 -23.24 7.18 18.57
N GLU A 299 -24.13 7.14 19.57
CA GLU A 299 -23.92 6.31 20.76
C GLU A 299 -23.72 4.82 20.42
N ALA A 300 -24.32 4.32 19.33
CA ALA A 300 -24.17 2.94 18.88
C ALA A 300 -22.89 2.67 18.08
N ASP A 301 -22.08 3.69 17.78
CA ASP A 301 -20.73 3.58 17.19
C ASP A 301 -19.62 3.51 18.25
N LEU A 302 -19.92 3.87 19.49
CA LEU A 302 -18.98 3.81 20.60
C LEU A 302 -18.66 2.36 21.01
N ALA A 303 -17.37 2.06 21.14
CA ALA A 303 -16.93 0.86 21.83
C ALA A 303 -17.09 1.03 23.35
N ILE A 304 -17.88 0.13 23.94
CA ILE A 304 -18.14 0.15 25.38
C ILE A 304 -16.98 -0.50 26.13
N VAL A 305 -16.42 0.24 27.08
CA VAL A 305 -15.40 -0.21 28.02
C VAL A 305 -15.92 0.04 29.44
N ARG A 306 -15.71 -0.90 30.34
CA ARG A 306 -16.20 -0.86 31.72
C ARG A 306 -15.06 -0.94 32.71
N LEU A 307 -15.13 -0.10 33.74
CA LEU A 307 -14.30 -0.20 34.94
C LEU A 307 -15.19 -0.55 36.13
N GLN A 308 -15.03 -1.77 36.65
CA GLN A 308 -15.68 -2.22 37.87
C GLN A 308 -14.84 -1.82 39.08
N THR A 309 -15.50 -1.26 40.09
CA THR A 309 -14.89 -0.89 41.36
C THR A 309 -15.66 -1.51 42.54
N VAL A 310 -14.97 -1.72 43.66
CA VAL A 310 -15.58 -2.14 44.93
C VAL A 310 -15.65 -0.98 45.92
N ALA A 311 -16.46 -1.12 46.98
CA ALA A 311 -16.70 -0.06 47.97
C ALA A 311 -15.43 0.53 48.63
N GLY A 312 -14.30 -0.19 48.60
CA GLY A 312 -13.01 0.31 49.09
C GLY A 312 -12.43 1.48 48.28
N PHE A 313 -12.86 1.65 47.02
CA PHE A 313 -12.45 2.74 46.12
C PHE A 313 -13.33 3.99 46.24
N LYS A 314 -14.37 3.95 47.08
CA LYS A 314 -15.17 5.12 47.39
C LYS A 314 -14.28 6.26 47.91
N ASP A 315 -14.51 7.45 47.38
CA ASP A 315 -13.74 8.67 47.64
C ASP A 315 -12.28 8.63 47.11
N SER A 316 -11.92 7.68 46.25
CA SER A 316 -10.65 7.70 45.53
C SER A 316 -10.74 8.61 44.29
N GLN A 317 -9.60 9.19 43.90
CA GLN A 317 -9.48 9.89 42.62
C GLN A 317 -9.08 8.87 41.56
N ILE A 318 -9.96 8.63 40.59
CA ILE A 318 -9.69 7.76 39.45
C ILE A 318 -9.34 8.64 38.26
N VAL A 319 -8.19 8.40 37.63
CA VAL A 319 -7.75 9.08 36.41
C VAL A 319 -7.55 8.06 35.30
N LEU A 320 -7.80 8.45 34.05
CA LEU A 320 -7.47 7.63 32.88
C LEU A 320 -6.29 8.19 32.10
N THR A 321 -5.45 7.29 31.60
CA THR A 321 -4.33 7.63 30.73
C THR A 321 -4.35 6.79 29.46
N ALA A 322 -4.28 7.44 28.31
CA ALA A 322 -3.96 6.78 27.05
C ALA A 322 -2.46 6.83 26.80
N ASP A 323 -1.93 5.80 26.13
CA ASP A 323 -0.55 5.81 25.65
C ASP A 323 -0.30 7.00 24.70
N VAL A 324 0.94 7.51 24.71
CA VAL A 324 1.31 8.77 24.04
C VAL A 324 1.02 8.74 22.54
N ASN A 325 1.16 7.58 21.90
CA ASN A 325 0.97 7.44 20.46
C ASN A 325 -0.50 7.37 20.05
N SER A 326 -1.40 7.05 20.98
CA SER A 326 -2.84 6.91 20.71
C SER A 326 -3.65 8.15 21.06
N ARG A 327 -3.17 8.97 22.01
CA ARG A 327 -3.94 10.06 22.62
C ARG A 327 -4.55 11.06 21.63
N GLU A 328 -3.88 11.35 20.51
CA GLU A 328 -4.39 12.30 19.51
C GLU A 328 -5.43 11.69 18.55
N TYR A 329 -5.55 10.36 18.55
CA TYR A 329 -6.31 9.58 17.57
C TYR A 329 -7.56 8.91 18.13
N VAL A 330 -7.93 9.21 19.38
CA VAL A 330 -9.13 8.67 20.02
C VAL A 330 -9.88 9.76 20.77
N ASN A 331 -11.20 9.62 20.86
CA ASN A 331 -12.01 10.29 21.87
C ASN A 331 -12.52 9.24 22.86
N VAL A 332 -12.58 9.60 24.14
CA VAL A 332 -13.17 8.75 25.18
C VAL A 332 -14.15 9.58 25.98
N PHE A 333 -15.30 8.99 26.25
CA PHE A 333 -16.39 9.60 26.98
C PHE A 333 -16.75 8.73 28.18
N GLN A 334 -17.16 9.36 29.28
CA GLN A 334 -17.78 8.69 30.41
C GLN A 334 -19.29 8.93 30.40
N GLN A 335 -20.08 7.87 30.62
CA GLN A 335 -21.51 8.03 30.85
C GLN A 335 -21.75 8.49 32.29
N VAL A 336 -22.33 9.68 32.46
CA VAL A 336 -22.64 10.29 33.77
C VAL A 336 -24.08 10.80 33.73
N GLU A 337 -24.93 10.28 34.62
CA GLU A 337 -26.36 10.65 34.70
C GLU A 337 -27.11 10.48 33.36
N GLY A 338 -26.66 9.55 32.51
CA GLY A 338 -27.25 9.28 31.19
C GLY A 338 -26.69 10.15 30.05
N GLU A 339 -25.70 11.01 30.31
CA GLU A 339 -25.02 11.83 29.30
C GLU A 339 -23.57 11.37 29.10
N TRP A 340 -23.08 11.42 27.87
CA TRP A 340 -21.68 11.15 27.54
C TRP A 340 -20.84 12.41 27.68
N LYS A 341 -19.85 12.38 28.58
CA LYS A 341 -18.95 13.51 28.85
C LYS A 341 -17.52 13.17 28.43
N PRO A 342 -16.84 14.00 27.62
CA PRO A 342 -15.46 13.74 27.24
C PRO A 342 -14.56 13.76 28.47
N ILE A 343 -13.53 12.91 28.48
CA ILE A 343 -12.59 12.80 29.61
C ILE A 343 -11.16 13.18 29.22
N ASP A 344 -10.39 13.59 30.22
CA ASP A 344 -8.96 13.80 30.07
C ASP A 344 -8.21 12.45 30.00
N LEU A 345 -7.43 12.26 28.94
CA LEU A 345 -6.57 11.08 28.73
C LEU A 345 -5.11 11.31 29.14
N THR A 346 -4.81 12.48 29.72
CA THR A 346 -3.49 12.81 30.26
C THR A 346 -3.28 12.37 31.70
N GLY A 347 -4.37 12.06 32.42
CA GLY A 347 -4.37 11.65 33.82
C GLY A 347 -4.29 12.82 34.81
N ASN A 348 -4.52 14.04 34.33
CA ASN A 348 -4.50 15.26 35.15
C ASN A 348 -5.85 15.52 35.83
N GLU A 349 -6.95 15.14 35.19
CA GLU A 349 -8.30 15.32 35.72
C GLU A 349 -8.95 13.99 36.10
N PRO A 350 -9.52 13.85 37.31
CA PRO A 350 -10.22 12.65 37.70
C PRO A 350 -11.57 12.55 37.00
N ILE A 351 -11.95 11.31 36.66
CA ILE A 351 -13.30 10.97 36.18
C ILE A 351 -14.28 10.89 37.36
N VAL A 352 -15.58 10.83 37.06
CA VAL A 352 -16.61 10.68 38.10
C VAL A 352 -16.55 9.26 38.66
N GLU A 353 -16.38 9.12 39.97
CA GLU A 353 -16.33 7.80 40.62
C GLU A 353 -17.73 7.18 40.71
N ASP A 354 -17.82 5.90 40.34
CA ASP A 354 -18.99 5.04 40.54
C ASP A 354 -18.51 3.60 40.77
N ARG A 355 -19.42 2.75 41.26
CA ARG A 355 -19.21 1.30 41.40
C ARG A 355 -18.99 0.63 40.04
N GLU A 356 -19.70 1.10 39.03
CA GLU A 356 -19.53 0.67 37.65
C GLU A 356 -19.42 1.90 36.77
N ILE A 357 -18.23 2.10 36.20
CA ILE A 357 -17.95 3.21 35.29
C ILE A 357 -18.05 2.69 33.87
N ILE A 358 -18.87 3.34 33.06
CA ILE A 358 -19.07 3.03 31.64
C ILE A 358 -18.40 4.11 30.80
N LEU A 359 -17.57 3.66 29.87
CA LEU A 359 -16.87 4.51 28.91
C LEU A 359 -17.27 4.13 27.49
N GLY A 360 -17.33 5.14 26.63
CA GLY A 360 -17.50 5.00 25.19
C GLY A 360 -16.21 5.46 24.51
N VAL A 361 -15.70 4.65 23.58
CA VAL A 361 -14.44 4.90 22.88
C VAL A 361 -14.67 4.91 21.39
N GLU A 362 -14.13 5.93 20.72
CA GLU A 362 -14.09 6.02 19.27
C GLU A 362 -12.68 6.41 18.79
N ALA A 363 -12.33 5.97 17.59
CA ALA A 363 -11.12 6.40 16.91
C ALA A 363 -11.42 7.58 15.98
N LYS A 364 -10.37 8.37 15.72
CA LYS A 364 -10.38 9.56 14.84
C LYS A 364 -9.69 9.33 13.51
N GLN A 365 -9.13 8.13 13.32
CA GLN A 365 -8.56 7.65 12.07
C GLN A 365 -8.47 6.12 12.10
N PHE A 366 -8.21 5.51 10.96
CA PHE A 366 -7.79 4.11 10.89
C PHE A 366 -6.33 3.94 11.36
N ALA A 367 -5.90 2.68 11.52
CA ALA A 367 -4.49 2.35 11.67
C ALA A 367 -3.70 2.88 10.47
N TYR A 368 -2.72 3.74 10.72
CA TYR A 368 -1.97 4.43 9.70
C TYR A 368 -0.70 5.10 10.25
N ARG A 369 0.44 4.86 9.59
CA ARG A 369 1.77 5.45 9.88
C ARG A 369 2.14 5.46 11.37
N ASN A 370 1.98 6.61 12.03
CA ASN A 370 2.45 6.88 13.39
C ASN A 370 1.60 6.17 14.44
N TRP A 371 0.50 5.55 14.05
CA TRP A 371 -0.37 4.80 14.93
C TRP A 371 -0.81 3.49 14.29
N ASN A 372 -0.52 2.38 14.97
CA ASN A 372 -0.92 1.03 14.55
C ASN A 372 -2.41 0.73 14.85
N GLY A 373 -3.15 1.72 15.33
CA GLY A 373 -4.57 1.58 15.64
C GLY A 373 -4.86 1.04 17.03
N ILE A 374 -3.86 0.64 17.82
CA ILE A 374 -4.05 0.08 19.16
C ILE A 374 -4.03 1.22 20.18
N LEU A 375 -5.13 1.39 20.90
CA LEU A 375 -5.23 2.18 22.13
C LEU A 375 -4.91 1.28 23.33
N ARG A 376 -3.97 1.72 24.17
CA ARG A 376 -3.78 1.19 25.53
C ARG A 376 -4.32 2.20 26.53
N LEU A 377 -5.45 1.88 27.15
CA LEU A 377 -6.13 2.74 28.11
C LEU A 377 -5.92 2.18 29.53
N GLU A 378 -5.38 2.99 30.43
CA GLU A 378 -5.10 2.63 31.82
C GLU A 378 -5.95 3.47 32.77
N ALA A 379 -6.55 2.81 33.75
CA ALA A 379 -7.24 3.43 34.87
C ALA A 379 -6.38 3.33 36.12
N THR A 380 -6.21 4.45 36.84
CA THR A 380 -5.46 4.50 38.09
C THR A 380 -6.30 5.12 39.18
N ALA A 381 -6.49 4.40 40.30
CA ALA A 381 -7.14 4.90 41.50
C ALA A 381 -6.11 5.35 42.53
N THR A 382 -6.26 6.58 43.03
CA THR A 382 -5.38 7.17 44.05
C THR A 382 -6.18 7.61 45.28
N LYS A 383 -5.61 7.43 46.47
CA LYS A 383 -6.18 7.88 47.74
C LYS A 383 -5.09 8.51 48.59
N ASN A 384 -5.31 9.74 49.04
CA ASN A 384 -4.31 10.54 49.78
C ASN A 384 -2.95 10.64 49.07
N GLY A 385 -2.96 10.74 47.74
CA GLY A 385 -1.74 10.84 46.92
C GLY A 385 -0.97 9.53 46.73
N THR A 386 -1.53 8.39 47.16
CA THR A 386 -0.96 7.06 46.93
C THR A 386 -1.82 6.28 45.95
N THR A 387 -1.22 5.66 44.94
CA THR A 387 -1.91 4.71 44.04
C THR A 387 -2.31 3.47 44.83
N ILE A 388 -3.60 3.14 44.78
CA ILE A 388 -4.18 1.99 45.51
C ILE A 388 -4.64 0.87 44.56
N ALA A 389 -4.88 1.18 43.29
CA ALA A 389 -5.10 0.19 42.24
C ALA A 389 -4.86 0.80 40.87
N ALA A 390 -4.56 -0.06 39.89
CA ALA A 390 -4.60 0.32 38.48
C ALA A 390 -4.82 -0.92 37.60
N ASP A 391 -5.57 -0.75 36.52
CA ASP A 391 -5.81 -1.78 35.51
C ASP A 391 -5.86 -1.14 34.12
N ARG A 392 -5.68 -1.96 33.08
CA ARG A 392 -5.57 -1.50 31.70
C ARG A 392 -6.34 -2.40 30.75
N VAL A 393 -6.73 -1.85 29.61
CA VAL A 393 -7.37 -2.55 28.50
C VAL A 393 -6.69 -2.19 27.18
N GLN A 394 -6.65 -3.14 26.24
CA GLN A 394 -6.25 -2.87 24.85
C GLN A 394 -7.46 -2.93 23.92
N ILE A 395 -7.55 -1.96 23.02
CA ILE A 395 -8.62 -1.82 22.03
C ILE A 395 -7.96 -1.42 20.71
N ARG A 396 -8.40 -1.97 19.58
CA ARG A 396 -7.89 -1.54 18.27
C ARG A 396 -8.99 -1.00 17.39
N VAL A 397 -8.70 0.04 16.62
CA VAL A 397 -9.58 0.47 15.54
C VAL A 397 -9.81 -0.68 14.54
N SER A 398 -11.06 -0.89 14.13
CA SER A 398 -11.43 -1.88 13.12
C SER A 398 -10.71 -1.56 11.79
N PRO A 399 -10.16 -2.57 11.08
CA PRO A 399 -9.56 -2.36 9.78
C PRO A 399 -10.61 -1.98 8.73
N TRP A 400 -10.19 -1.22 7.73
CA TRP A 400 -10.95 -0.96 6.52
C TRP A 400 -10.78 -2.12 5.52
N ILE A 401 -11.89 -2.61 4.95
CA ILE A 401 -11.94 -3.82 4.12
C ILE A 401 -12.51 -3.49 2.74
N LEU A 402 -11.80 -3.84 1.68
CA LEU A 402 -12.31 -3.77 0.31
C LEU A 402 -13.16 -4.98 -0.06
N SER A 403 -14.16 -4.76 -0.90
CA SER A 403 -15.00 -5.83 -1.45
C SER A 403 -14.60 -6.16 -2.88
N PRO A 404 -14.37 -7.44 -3.23
CA PRO A 404 -13.99 -7.81 -4.58
C PRO A 404 -15.13 -7.65 -5.57
N ASN A 405 -14.80 -7.59 -6.86
CA ASN A 405 -15.77 -7.55 -7.96
C ASN A 405 -16.74 -8.74 -8.00
N THR A 406 -16.41 -9.85 -7.32
CA THR A 406 -17.28 -11.03 -7.18
C THR A 406 -18.33 -10.90 -6.07
N ALA A 407 -18.24 -9.87 -5.21
CA ALA A 407 -19.23 -9.62 -4.19
C ALA A 407 -20.52 -9.01 -4.77
N PRO A 408 -21.71 -9.34 -4.23
CA PRO A 408 -22.97 -8.75 -4.67
C PRO A 408 -22.95 -7.22 -4.60
N THR A 409 -23.54 -6.56 -5.58
CA THR A 409 -23.67 -5.10 -5.64
C THR A 409 -24.92 -4.64 -4.88
N GLU A 410 -24.74 -3.68 -3.98
CA GLU A 410 -25.83 -3.02 -3.25
C GLU A 410 -26.25 -1.71 -3.90
N GLU A 411 -25.28 -0.87 -4.26
CA GLU A 411 -25.51 0.40 -4.93
C GLU A 411 -24.54 0.56 -6.12
N PHE A 412 -25.04 1.12 -7.21
CA PHE A 412 -24.31 1.37 -8.45
C PHE A 412 -24.31 2.86 -8.76
N PHE A 413 -23.13 3.43 -8.99
CA PHE A 413 -22.94 4.85 -9.24
C PHE A 413 -22.55 5.10 -10.69
N VAL A 414 -23.22 6.06 -11.34
CA VAL A 414 -22.85 6.53 -12.68
C VAL A 414 -23.10 8.02 -12.81
N SER A 415 -22.20 8.74 -13.48
CA SER A 415 -22.43 10.15 -13.80
C SER A 415 -23.30 10.31 -15.04
N ALA A 416 -24.23 11.27 -15.03
CA ALA A 416 -24.96 11.71 -16.23
C ALA A 416 -24.31 12.93 -16.91
N LEU A 417 -23.09 13.30 -16.50
CA LEU A 417 -22.32 14.37 -17.11
C LEU A 417 -21.70 13.91 -18.44
N GLY A 418 -21.81 14.77 -19.47
CA GLY A 418 -21.16 14.57 -20.76
C GLY A 418 -22.07 13.95 -21.83
N ILE A 419 -21.45 13.37 -22.86
CA ILE A 419 -22.15 12.79 -24.02
C ILE A 419 -22.27 11.27 -23.84
N ASN A 420 -23.04 10.83 -22.83
CA ASN A 420 -23.15 9.42 -22.43
C ASN A 420 -24.61 8.94 -22.25
N ARG A 421 -25.59 9.66 -22.83
CA ARG A 421 -27.02 9.40 -22.60
C ARG A 421 -27.42 7.94 -22.86
N GLU A 422 -26.96 7.36 -23.97
CA GLU A 422 -27.29 5.98 -24.33
C GLU A 422 -26.77 4.97 -23.29
N PHE A 423 -25.50 5.12 -22.89
CA PHE A 423 -24.87 4.33 -21.82
C PHE A 423 -25.68 4.37 -20.52
N VAL A 424 -26.07 5.57 -20.08
CA VAL A 424 -26.86 5.76 -18.86
C VAL A 424 -28.26 5.14 -18.97
N GLU A 425 -28.92 5.22 -20.13
CA GLU A 425 -30.23 4.59 -20.34
C GLU A 425 -30.13 3.05 -20.37
N GLN A 426 -29.05 2.49 -20.91
CA GLN A 426 -28.81 1.03 -20.82
C GLN A 426 -28.62 0.60 -19.35
N ILE A 427 -27.84 1.35 -18.56
CA ILE A 427 -27.66 1.09 -17.13
C ILE A 427 -28.99 1.15 -16.37
N LYS A 428 -29.83 2.17 -16.63
CA LYS A 428 -31.18 2.28 -16.04
C LYS A 428 -32.09 1.10 -16.37
N ALA A 429 -31.92 0.51 -17.56
CA ALA A 429 -32.69 -0.66 -17.95
C ALA A 429 -32.23 -1.93 -17.23
N ILE A 430 -30.93 -2.08 -16.95
CA ILE A 430 -30.34 -3.31 -16.44
C ILE A 430 -30.26 -3.33 -14.90
N VAL A 431 -29.62 -2.33 -14.29
CA VAL A 431 -29.22 -2.37 -12.86
C VAL A 431 -30.41 -2.56 -11.91
N PRO A 432 -31.53 -1.82 -12.03
CA PRO A 432 -32.65 -1.99 -11.10
C PRO A 432 -33.27 -3.40 -11.14
N GLN A 433 -33.14 -4.12 -12.25
CA GLN A 433 -33.67 -5.49 -12.37
C GLN A 433 -32.88 -6.51 -11.55
N THR A 434 -31.67 -6.16 -11.13
CA THR A 434 -30.78 -7.03 -10.35
C THR A 434 -30.97 -6.88 -8.84
N GLY A 435 -31.84 -5.95 -8.42
CA GLY A 435 -32.06 -5.59 -7.02
C GLY A 435 -31.06 -4.57 -6.45
N ALA A 436 -30.02 -4.20 -7.20
CA ALA A 436 -29.10 -3.13 -6.82
C ALA A 436 -29.76 -1.74 -6.96
N LYS A 437 -29.45 -0.83 -6.02
CA LYS A 437 -29.86 0.58 -6.10
C LYS A 437 -29.03 1.29 -7.17
N LEU A 438 -29.66 2.08 -8.03
CA LEU A 438 -28.97 2.88 -9.04
C LEU A 438 -28.95 4.35 -8.64
N LYS A 439 -27.75 4.92 -8.50
CA LYS A 439 -27.53 6.36 -8.26
C LYS A 439 -26.93 7.01 -9.50
N VAL A 440 -27.80 7.68 -10.27
CA VAL A 440 -27.39 8.51 -11.41
C VAL A 440 -27.08 9.93 -10.90
N VAL A 441 -25.84 10.37 -11.04
CA VAL A 441 -25.34 11.64 -10.48
C VAL A 441 -25.30 12.71 -11.60
N PRO A 442 -26.20 13.73 -11.60
CA PRO A 442 -26.32 14.66 -12.72
C PRO A 442 -25.06 15.48 -13.06
N GLN A 443 -24.28 15.84 -12.04
CA GLN A 443 -23.03 16.60 -12.15
C GLN A 443 -21.88 15.84 -11.48
N GLY A 444 -21.91 14.51 -11.58
CA GLY A 444 -20.89 13.65 -10.99
C GLY A 444 -19.60 13.64 -11.82
N PRO A 445 -18.48 13.18 -11.23
CA PRO A 445 -17.23 12.99 -11.96
C PRO A 445 -17.44 11.98 -13.09
N THR A 446 -16.87 12.28 -14.27
CA THR A 446 -16.92 11.38 -15.44
C THR A 446 -16.32 10.02 -15.13
N TRP A 447 -15.19 10.02 -14.42
CA TRP A 447 -14.48 8.83 -13.97
C TRP A 447 -14.85 8.56 -12.51
N MET A 448 -15.98 7.87 -12.33
CA MET A 448 -16.54 7.57 -11.01
C MET A 448 -15.69 6.55 -10.25
N GLN A 449 -14.98 5.66 -10.95
CA GLN A 449 -14.04 4.72 -10.34
C GLN A 449 -12.85 5.47 -9.74
N ASP A 450 -12.26 6.40 -10.49
CA ASP A 450 -11.03 7.08 -10.10
C ASP A 450 -11.15 8.00 -8.88
N THR A 451 -12.35 8.52 -8.61
CA THR A 451 -12.55 9.52 -7.55
C THR A 451 -12.62 8.91 -6.15
N MET A 452 -12.89 7.61 -6.04
CA MET A 452 -13.13 6.97 -4.75
C MET A 452 -13.02 5.46 -4.81
N GLU A 453 -12.71 4.87 -3.65
CA GLU A 453 -12.77 3.45 -3.44
C GLU A 453 -13.67 3.19 -2.22
N ILE A 454 -14.67 2.33 -2.36
CA ILE A 454 -15.68 2.09 -1.31
C ILE A 454 -15.39 0.74 -0.65
N GLY A 455 -14.83 0.80 0.56
CA GLY A 455 -14.73 -0.35 1.44
C GLY A 455 -15.79 -0.33 2.54
N TYR A 456 -15.59 -1.15 3.55
CA TYR A 456 -16.44 -1.21 4.73
C TYR A 456 -15.61 -1.52 5.99
N VAL A 457 -16.21 -1.28 7.15
CA VAL A 457 -15.71 -1.73 8.46
C VAL A 457 -16.73 -2.68 9.09
N GLN A 458 -16.26 -3.54 9.99
CA GLN A 458 -17.09 -4.49 10.72
C GLN A 458 -16.90 -4.29 12.21
N PHE A 459 -18.00 -4.24 12.95
CA PHE A 459 -17.99 -3.97 14.38
C PHE A 459 -18.96 -4.87 15.13
N PRO A 460 -18.55 -5.49 16.25
CA PRO A 460 -19.43 -6.35 17.03
C PRO A 460 -20.58 -5.54 17.64
N LYS A 461 -21.78 -6.10 17.61
CA LYS A 461 -22.97 -5.54 18.25
C LYS A 461 -23.75 -6.70 18.87
N ALA A 462 -24.40 -6.49 20.01
CA ALA A 462 -25.10 -7.57 20.70
C ALA A 462 -26.00 -8.38 19.74
N ASN A 463 -25.66 -9.66 19.52
CA ASN A 463 -26.33 -10.59 18.59
C ASN A 463 -26.35 -10.17 17.10
N ALA A 464 -25.46 -9.26 16.68
CA ALA A 464 -25.40 -8.77 15.31
C ALA A 464 -23.99 -8.35 14.90
N LEU A 465 -23.77 -8.19 13.60
CA LEU A 465 -22.57 -7.58 13.05
C LEU A 465 -22.96 -6.24 12.47
N LYS A 466 -22.46 -5.14 13.03
CA LYS A 466 -22.57 -3.82 12.37
C LYS A 466 -21.57 -3.81 11.22
N THR A 467 -22.02 -3.35 10.06
CA THR A 467 -21.15 -3.12 8.90
C THR A 467 -21.47 -1.75 8.35
N VAL A 468 -20.45 -0.90 8.27
CA VAL A 468 -20.57 0.48 7.82
C VAL A 468 -19.73 0.65 6.55
N PRO A 469 -20.32 0.98 5.39
CA PRO A 469 -19.54 1.37 4.23
C PRO A 469 -18.75 2.64 4.54
N SER A 470 -17.49 2.70 4.10
CA SER A 470 -16.62 3.84 4.35
C SER A 470 -15.79 4.12 3.10
N VAL A 471 -15.95 5.33 2.54
CA VAL A 471 -15.36 5.70 1.25
C VAL A 471 -14.01 6.39 1.43
N LEU A 472 -12.99 5.84 0.77
CA LEU A 472 -11.69 6.46 0.61
C LEU A 472 -11.75 7.43 -0.57
N GLN A 473 -11.46 8.71 -0.33
CA GLN A 473 -11.40 9.70 -1.41
C GLN A 473 -10.09 9.62 -2.21
N GLY A 474 -10.20 9.65 -3.53
CA GLY A 474 -9.10 9.66 -4.48
C GLY A 474 -8.17 10.87 -4.36
N ASN A 475 -6.87 10.63 -4.58
CA ASN A 475 -5.82 11.65 -4.58
C ASN A 475 -5.72 12.37 -5.93
N ARG A 476 -6.81 13.04 -6.32
CA ARG A 476 -6.92 13.78 -7.60
C ARG A 476 -7.01 15.29 -7.36
N SER A 477 -6.88 16.08 -8.43
CA SER A 477 -6.90 17.54 -8.33
C SER A 477 -8.14 18.06 -7.59
N ILE A 478 -7.90 18.94 -6.60
CA ILE A 478 -8.85 19.43 -5.56
C ILE A 478 -10.16 20.05 -6.12
N GLY A 479 -10.18 20.44 -7.40
CA GLY A 479 -11.34 21.07 -8.04
C GLY A 479 -12.45 20.12 -8.51
N LEU A 480 -12.16 18.82 -8.71
CA LEU A 480 -13.08 17.86 -9.34
C LEU A 480 -13.66 16.80 -8.38
N ASP A 481 -13.01 16.59 -7.22
CA ASP A 481 -13.26 15.41 -6.38
C ASP A 481 -13.95 15.76 -5.04
N ARG A 482 -15.18 16.29 -5.16
CA ARG A 482 -16.06 16.56 -4.01
C ARG A 482 -17.15 15.50 -3.82
N TYR A 483 -17.37 14.66 -4.83
CA TYR A 483 -18.42 13.64 -4.79
C TYR A 483 -18.23 12.61 -3.66
N PRO A 484 -17.03 12.11 -3.35
CA PRO A 484 -16.86 11.13 -2.28
C PRO A 484 -17.32 11.68 -0.93
N LYS A 485 -16.98 12.94 -0.61
CA LYS A 485 -17.45 13.61 0.63
C LYS A 485 -18.97 13.78 0.64
N SER A 486 -19.63 13.86 -0.51
CA SER A 486 -21.10 13.92 -0.56
C SER A 486 -21.80 12.59 -0.26
N LEU A 487 -21.04 11.49 -0.13
CA LEU A 487 -21.55 10.21 0.36
C LEU A 487 -21.57 10.13 1.89
N LEU A 488 -20.82 11.01 2.57
CA LEU A 488 -20.88 11.15 4.02
C LEU A 488 -22.34 11.36 4.45
N GLY A 489 -22.75 10.56 5.41
CA GLY A 489 -24.04 10.63 6.05
C GLY A 489 -24.20 9.47 7.01
N LYS A 490 -25.38 9.38 7.61
CA LYS A 490 -25.73 8.34 8.57
C LYS A 490 -25.33 6.93 8.12
N ASN A 491 -24.48 6.26 8.90
CA ASN A 491 -23.97 4.92 8.62
C ASN A 491 -23.29 4.80 7.24
N PHE A 492 -22.65 5.87 6.76
CA PHE A 492 -21.78 5.88 5.58
C PHE A 492 -20.59 6.80 5.81
N GLY A 493 -19.44 6.20 6.11
CA GLY A 493 -18.22 6.91 6.46
C GLY A 493 -17.51 7.53 5.27
N TRP A 494 -16.72 8.57 5.51
CA TRP A 494 -15.81 9.17 4.54
C TRP A 494 -14.46 9.50 5.15
N PHE A 495 -13.38 9.29 4.39
CA PHE A 495 -12.03 9.63 4.85
C PHE A 495 -11.07 9.89 3.68
N LYS A 496 -9.86 10.36 4.02
CA LYS A 496 -8.77 10.62 3.08
C LYS A 496 -7.47 10.04 3.58
N ILE A 497 -6.64 9.57 2.65
CA ILE A 497 -5.26 9.17 2.91
C ILE A 497 -4.37 9.85 1.87
N GLY A 498 -3.31 10.52 2.34
CA GLY A 498 -2.44 11.31 1.49
C GLY A 498 -3.07 12.58 0.97
N GLN A 499 -2.30 13.29 0.14
CA GLN A 499 -2.71 14.48 -0.58
C GLN A 499 -2.19 14.38 -2.02
N PRO A 500 -2.85 15.01 -3.00
CA PRO A 500 -2.32 15.08 -4.35
C PRO A 500 -0.88 15.61 -4.36
N ARG A 501 0.05 14.81 -4.90
CA ARG A 501 1.48 15.11 -4.92
C ARG A 501 1.93 15.73 -6.26
N PRO A 502 2.91 16.65 -6.24
CA PRO A 502 3.45 17.24 -7.48
C PRO A 502 4.36 16.22 -8.17
N VAL A 503 3.82 15.52 -9.15
CA VAL A 503 4.57 14.60 -10.02
C VAL A 503 4.65 15.15 -11.44
N PRO A 504 5.67 14.80 -12.24
CA PRO A 504 5.72 15.16 -13.65
C PRO A 504 4.41 14.81 -14.37
N ALA A 505 4.04 15.62 -15.36
CA ALA A 505 2.81 15.40 -16.12
C ALA A 505 2.73 13.95 -16.67
N GLY A 506 1.60 13.27 -16.44
CA GLY A 506 1.41 11.86 -16.79
C GLY A 506 1.76 10.86 -15.69
N ASN A 507 2.56 11.24 -14.68
CA ASN A 507 2.94 10.34 -13.58
C ASN A 507 1.98 10.39 -12.38
N GLY A 508 0.93 11.22 -12.42
CA GLY A 508 -0.09 11.32 -11.37
C GLY A 508 -1.34 10.49 -11.61
N LEU A 509 -1.48 9.89 -12.79
CA LEU A 509 -2.61 9.01 -13.12
C LEU A 509 -2.63 7.72 -12.27
N PRO A 510 -1.48 7.09 -11.93
CA PRO A 510 -1.47 5.89 -11.06
C PRO A 510 -2.00 6.10 -9.64
N ASP A 511 -2.16 7.34 -9.17
CA ASP A 511 -2.72 7.66 -7.85
C ASP A 511 -4.27 7.59 -7.83
N TRP A 512 -4.91 7.32 -8.97
CA TRP A 512 -6.36 7.23 -9.13
C TRP A 512 -6.84 5.79 -8.91
N TYR A 513 -8.07 5.60 -8.45
CA TYR A 513 -8.48 4.32 -7.87
C TYR A 513 -9.01 3.26 -8.84
N GLY A 514 -9.07 3.51 -10.16
CA GLY A 514 -9.00 2.40 -11.13
C GLY A 514 -7.72 1.56 -11.00
N ASN A 515 -6.71 2.10 -10.29
CA ASN A 515 -5.46 1.43 -9.97
C ASN A 515 -5.44 0.75 -8.58
N LEU A 516 -6.55 0.65 -7.85
CA LEU A 516 -6.63 0.01 -6.53
C LEU A 516 -7.76 -1.02 -6.52
N GLU A 517 -7.40 -2.30 -6.59
CA GLU A 517 -8.38 -3.39 -6.69
C GLU A 517 -8.13 -4.48 -5.64
N VAL A 518 -9.08 -5.41 -5.48
CA VAL A 518 -8.93 -6.55 -4.57
C VAL A 518 -9.41 -7.86 -5.17
N THR A 519 -8.66 -8.94 -4.95
CA THR A 519 -9.06 -10.27 -5.42
C THR A 519 -10.27 -10.79 -4.64
N PRO A 520 -11.03 -11.74 -5.19
CA PRO A 520 -11.87 -12.64 -4.39
C PRO A 520 -11.06 -13.32 -3.28
N PRO A 521 -11.70 -13.96 -2.29
CA PRO A 521 -10.98 -14.77 -1.31
C PRO A 521 -10.04 -15.79 -1.99
N LEU A 522 -8.80 -15.83 -1.53
CA LEU A 522 -7.74 -16.73 -1.99
C LEU A 522 -7.30 -17.64 -0.83
N PRO A 523 -6.57 -18.73 -1.10
CA PRO A 523 -5.95 -19.51 -0.04
C PRO A 523 -5.05 -18.62 0.83
N ASN A 524 -5.19 -18.72 2.16
CA ASN A 524 -4.55 -17.86 3.17
C ASN A 524 -4.98 -16.37 3.19
N TYR A 525 -5.79 -15.91 2.23
CA TYR A 525 -6.34 -14.55 2.17
C TYR A 525 -7.87 -14.60 2.10
N PRO A 526 -8.57 -14.91 3.21
CA PRO A 526 -10.02 -15.17 3.22
C PRO A 526 -10.89 -13.94 2.93
N LEU A 527 -10.29 -12.76 2.89
CA LEU A 527 -10.89 -11.47 2.53
C LEU A 527 -10.37 -10.95 1.19
N GLY A 528 -9.56 -11.73 0.48
CA GLY A 528 -8.87 -11.31 -0.73
C GLY A 528 -7.56 -10.57 -0.44
N ARG A 529 -6.83 -10.26 -1.51
CA ARG A 529 -5.55 -9.57 -1.47
C ARG A 529 -5.61 -8.35 -2.38
N ILE A 530 -5.18 -7.21 -1.88
CA ILE A 530 -5.17 -5.96 -2.65
C ILE A 530 -4.12 -6.05 -3.74
N TYR A 531 -4.41 -5.50 -4.91
CA TYR A 531 -3.47 -5.39 -6.01
C TYR A 531 -3.62 -4.04 -6.73
N TYR A 532 -2.52 -3.59 -7.34
CA TYR A 532 -2.42 -2.27 -7.95
C TYR A 532 -1.40 -2.27 -9.09
N GLY A 533 -1.49 -1.29 -9.98
CA GLY A 533 -0.55 -1.09 -11.07
C GLY A 533 0.68 -0.28 -10.66
N GLN A 534 1.85 -0.76 -11.08
CA GLN A 534 3.15 -0.14 -10.91
C GLN A 534 3.82 0.07 -12.29
N SER A 535 4.41 1.25 -12.49
CA SER A 535 5.10 1.66 -13.72
C SER A 535 6.52 2.16 -13.40
N GLY A 536 7.48 1.24 -13.29
CA GLY A 536 8.84 1.57 -12.83
C GLY A 536 8.81 2.09 -11.39
N ASP A 537 9.30 3.30 -11.15
CA ASP A 537 9.28 3.95 -9.82
C ASP A 537 7.98 4.74 -9.56
N VAL A 538 7.05 4.74 -10.51
CA VAL A 538 5.76 5.46 -10.43
C VAL A 538 4.63 4.44 -10.31
N GLY A 539 3.90 4.46 -9.19
CA GLY A 539 2.72 3.62 -8.97
C GLY A 539 1.75 4.30 -8.02
N MET A 540 0.87 3.51 -7.40
CA MET A 540 -0.07 3.98 -6.39
C MET A 540 0.61 4.88 -5.34
N HIS A 541 -0.16 5.85 -4.83
CA HIS A 541 0.33 6.81 -3.86
C HIS A 541 0.96 6.08 -2.65
N PRO A 542 2.23 6.34 -2.27
CA PRO A 542 2.91 5.60 -1.20
C PRO A 542 2.15 5.61 0.12
N GLU A 543 1.49 6.74 0.44
CA GLU A 543 0.64 6.86 1.63
C GLU A 543 -0.57 5.93 1.61
N VAL A 544 -1.17 5.73 0.43
CA VAL A 544 -2.29 4.79 0.27
C VAL A 544 -1.77 3.36 0.43
N LEU A 545 -0.58 3.04 -0.12
CA LEU A 545 0.05 1.74 0.06
C LEU A 545 0.42 1.46 1.54
N GLU A 546 0.96 2.44 2.25
CA GLU A 546 1.22 2.36 3.69
C GLU A 546 -0.08 2.13 4.49
N PHE A 547 -1.14 2.84 4.13
CA PHE A 547 -2.45 2.69 4.74
C PHE A 547 -3.04 1.30 4.54
N VAL A 548 -3.11 0.78 3.30
CA VAL A 548 -3.69 -0.55 3.07
C VAL A 548 -2.86 -1.65 3.73
N LYS A 549 -1.53 -1.49 3.81
CA LYS A 549 -0.66 -2.39 4.58
C LYS A 549 -0.98 -2.36 6.07
N ALA A 550 -1.22 -1.18 6.64
CA ALA A 550 -1.56 -1.01 8.06
C ALA A 550 -2.93 -1.59 8.46
N GLN A 551 -3.75 -2.04 7.51
CA GLN A 551 -4.99 -2.76 7.80
C GLN A 551 -4.74 -4.26 8.06
N GLU A 552 -3.58 -4.80 7.66
CA GLU A 552 -3.10 -6.17 7.95
C GLU A 552 -3.94 -7.35 7.40
N ILE A 553 -5.14 -7.10 6.86
CA ILE A 553 -6.12 -8.17 6.53
C ILE A 553 -6.25 -8.51 5.05
N GLN A 554 -5.79 -7.63 4.16
CA GLN A 554 -5.82 -7.82 2.69
C GLN A 554 -4.46 -7.53 2.05
N GLY A 555 -3.40 -7.50 2.86
CA GLY A 555 -2.01 -7.29 2.45
C GLY A 555 -1.14 -8.54 2.60
N PRO A 556 0.12 -8.51 2.13
CA PRO A 556 0.76 -7.37 1.47
C PRO A 556 0.19 -7.16 0.05
N PRO A 557 -0.01 -5.89 -0.39
CA PRO A 557 -0.58 -5.60 -1.70
C PRO A 557 0.35 -6.05 -2.84
N VAL A 558 -0.23 -6.51 -3.95
CA VAL A 558 0.51 -7.02 -5.12
C VAL A 558 0.63 -5.96 -6.19
N ALA A 559 1.87 -5.60 -6.55
CA ALA A 559 2.17 -4.71 -7.66
C ALA A 559 2.14 -5.46 -9.00
N ILE A 560 1.39 -4.96 -9.97
CA ILE A 560 1.28 -5.49 -11.33
C ILE A 560 1.93 -4.51 -12.32
N ASP A 561 2.74 -4.99 -13.25
CA ASP A 561 3.40 -4.11 -14.23
C ASP A 561 2.38 -3.53 -15.21
N THR A 562 2.18 -2.22 -15.11
CA THR A 562 1.29 -1.40 -15.95
C THR A 562 2.08 -0.31 -16.69
N SER A 563 3.41 -0.43 -16.74
CA SER A 563 4.32 0.60 -17.29
C SER A 563 4.11 0.92 -18.77
N TRP A 564 3.52 -0.02 -19.49
CA TRP A 564 3.26 0.07 -20.92
C TRP A 564 1.89 0.70 -21.25
N LEU A 565 1.02 0.89 -20.26
CA LEU A 565 -0.29 1.53 -20.43
C LEU A 565 -0.18 3.06 -20.35
N LEU A 566 -1.09 3.74 -21.04
CA LEU A 566 -1.18 5.20 -21.03
C LEU A 566 -1.69 5.72 -19.68
N ILE A 567 -2.75 5.11 -19.14
CA ILE A 567 -3.38 5.50 -17.87
C ILE A 567 -2.70 4.81 -16.69
N ARG A 568 -2.15 3.61 -16.92
CA ARG A 568 -1.35 2.83 -15.96
C ARG A 568 -2.20 2.28 -14.81
N HIS A 569 -3.44 1.91 -15.12
CA HIS A 569 -4.35 1.31 -14.14
C HIS A 569 -4.43 -0.18 -14.34
N VAL A 570 -4.60 -0.91 -13.24
CA VAL A 570 -4.70 -2.36 -13.29
C VAL A 570 -6.05 -2.85 -13.82
N ASP A 571 -7.11 -2.04 -13.68
CA ASP A 571 -8.45 -2.34 -14.23
C ASP A 571 -8.50 -2.32 -15.78
N GLU A 572 -7.46 -1.81 -16.44
CA GLU A 572 -7.32 -1.84 -17.90
C GLU A 572 -6.91 -3.23 -18.43
N ILE A 573 -6.42 -4.11 -17.55
CA ILE A 573 -5.82 -5.40 -17.93
C ILE A 573 -6.33 -6.58 -17.12
N LEU A 574 -6.92 -6.38 -15.94
CA LEU A 574 -7.36 -7.45 -15.04
C LEU A 574 -8.75 -7.20 -14.45
N SER A 575 -9.57 -8.24 -14.38
CA SER A 575 -10.85 -8.21 -13.65
C SER A 575 -11.24 -9.62 -13.18
N PHE A 576 -11.91 -9.72 -12.02
CA PHE A 576 -12.37 -10.99 -11.47
C PHE A 576 -13.89 -11.14 -11.58
N ILE A 577 -14.33 -12.32 -12.01
CA ILE A 577 -15.76 -12.66 -12.13
C ILE A 577 -16.08 -13.96 -11.38
N PRO A 578 -17.27 -14.08 -10.76
CA PRO A 578 -17.64 -15.29 -10.03
C PRO A 578 -18.01 -16.43 -10.96
N THR A 579 -17.93 -17.66 -10.46
CA THR A 579 -18.51 -18.86 -11.08
C THR A 579 -19.67 -19.41 -10.24
N PRO A 580 -20.59 -20.20 -10.83
CA PRO A 580 -21.79 -20.67 -10.11
C PRO A 580 -21.50 -21.60 -8.92
N ASP A 581 -20.33 -22.24 -8.90
CA ASP A 581 -19.86 -23.12 -7.84
C ASP A 581 -19.21 -22.36 -6.66
N GLY A 582 -19.20 -21.02 -6.69
CA GLY A 582 -18.60 -20.18 -5.66
C GLY A 582 -17.11 -19.90 -5.87
N GLY A 583 -16.52 -20.40 -6.97
CA GLY A 583 -15.19 -20.05 -7.42
C GLY A 583 -15.13 -18.69 -8.13
N HIS A 584 -14.04 -18.47 -8.86
CA HIS A 584 -13.81 -17.28 -9.66
C HIS A 584 -12.93 -17.56 -10.87
N LEU A 585 -13.13 -16.75 -11.91
CA LEU A 585 -12.23 -16.61 -13.05
C LEU A 585 -11.57 -15.23 -13.01
N VAL A 586 -10.34 -15.14 -13.50
CA VAL A 586 -9.67 -13.87 -13.81
C VAL A 586 -9.69 -13.65 -15.31
N MET A 587 -10.22 -12.51 -15.72
CA MET A 587 -10.13 -12.02 -17.09
C MET A 587 -8.84 -11.21 -17.22
N VAL A 588 -8.03 -11.54 -18.22
CA VAL A 588 -6.76 -10.89 -18.51
C VAL A 588 -6.80 -10.38 -19.95
N ALA A 589 -6.50 -9.11 -20.19
CA ALA A 589 -6.37 -8.59 -21.55
C ALA A 589 -5.23 -9.30 -22.29
N SER A 590 -5.48 -9.75 -23.53
CA SER A 590 -4.51 -10.46 -24.36
C SER A 590 -4.40 -9.85 -25.77
N PRO A 591 -3.35 -9.03 -25.99
CA PRO A 591 -2.94 -8.52 -27.31
C PRO A 591 -2.75 -9.60 -28.36
N GLU A 592 -2.17 -10.73 -27.99
CA GLU A 592 -1.99 -11.84 -28.92
C GLU A 592 -3.32 -12.48 -29.30
N ALA A 593 -4.22 -12.72 -28.34
CA ALA A 593 -5.57 -13.21 -28.65
C ALA A 593 -6.34 -12.24 -29.55
N GLY A 594 -6.14 -10.93 -29.37
CA GLY A 594 -6.68 -9.88 -30.25
C GLY A 594 -6.18 -10.01 -31.69
N VAL A 595 -4.87 -10.09 -31.89
CA VAL A 595 -4.26 -10.29 -33.22
C VAL A 595 -4.73 -11.60 -33.86
N ASN A 596 -4.78 -12.69 -33.10
CA ASN A 596 -5.19 -13.99 -33.60
C ASN A 596 -6.66 -14.03 -33.99
N LEU A 597 -7.55 -13.37 -33.25
CA LEU A 597 -8.95 -13.21 -33.65
C LEU A 597 -9.08 -12.53 -35.01
N LEU A 598 -8.27 -11.49 -35.29
CA LEU A 598 -8.27 -10.83 -36.59
C LEU A 598 -7.78 -11.76 -37.70
N ARG A 599 -6.70 -12.53 -37.45
CA ARG A 599 -6.18 -13.53 -38.41
C ARG A 599 -7.21 -14.60 -38.72
N GLU A 600 -7.85 -15.17 -37.70
CA GLU A 600 -8.90 -16.18 -37.85
C GLU A 600 -10.06 -15.67 -38.73
N LEU A 601 -10.49 -14.42 -38.54
CA LEU A 601 -11.55 -13.82 -39.35
C LEU A 601 -11.10 -13.56 -40.80
N ALA A 602 -9.87 -13.09 -41.01
CA ALA A 602 -9.32 -12.91 -42.34
C ALA A 602 -9.21 -14.23 -43.12
N GLU A 603 -8.74 -15.30 -42.45
CA GLU A 603 -8.65 -16.66 -43.02
C GLU A 603 -10.01 -17.23 -43.40
N GLN A 604 -11.08 -16.83 -42.69
CA GLN A 604 -12.46 -17.18 -43.02
C GLN A 604 -13.07 -16.34 -44.15
N GLY A 605 -12.29 -15.43 -44.76
CA GLY A 605 -12.74 -14.58 -45.87
C GLY A 605 -13.43 -13.29 -45.43
N TYR A 606 -13.29 -12.88 -44.16
CA TYR A 606 -13.90 -11.66 -43.62
C TYR A 606 -12.93 -10.48 -43.52
N GLY A 607 -11.82 -10.50 -44.25
CA GLY A 607 -10.78 -9.46 -44.23
C GLY A 607 -11.26 -8.04 -44.55
N ASP A 608 -12.32 -7.92 -45.35
CA ASP A 608 -12.92 -6.64 -45.73
C ASP A 608 -13.88 -6.05 -44.67
N ARG A 609 -14.20 -6.80 -43.62
CA ARG A 609 -15.12 -6.35 -42.57
C ARG A 609 -14.52 -5.24 -41.72
N ILE A 610 -15.37 -4.26 -41.39
CA ILE A 610 -15.01 -3.13 -40.55
C ILE A 610 -15.08 -3.54 -39.07
N ILE A 611 -14.01 -3.21 -38.35
CA ILE A 611 -13.87 -3.29 -36.89
C ILE A 611 -13.68 -1.88 -36.30
N ASN A 612 -13.76 -1.76 -34.97
CA ASN A 612 -13.75 -0.47 -34.27
C ASN A 612 -14.84 0.47 -34.81
N ARG A 613 -16.02 -0.10 -35.09
CA ARG A 613 -17.09 0.58 -35.83
C ARG A 613 -17.53 1.87 -35.13
N GLY A 614 -17.46 2.99 -35.83
CA GLY A 614 -17.82 4.31 -35.33
C GLY A 614 -16.79 4.96 -34.41
N LEU A 615 -15.60 4.37 -34.23
CA LEU A 615 -14.52 4.94 -33.42
C LEU A 615 -13.50 5.68 -34.28
N SER A 616 -12.64 6.48 -33.64
CA SER A 616 -11.47 7.10 -34.29
C SER A 616 -10.47 6.07 -34.86
N THR A 617 -10.50 4.84 -34.36
CA THR A 617 -9.65 3.70 -34.78
C THR A 617 -10.33 2.77 -35.80
N GLN A 618 -11.46 3.18 -36.40
CA GLN A 618 -12.20 2.38 -37.38
C GLN A 618 -11.32 1.95 -38.56
N ILE A 619 -11.32 0.65 -38.87
CA ILE A 619 -10.49 0.06 -39.93
C ILE A 619 -11.08 -1.26 -40.42
N THR A 620 -10.61 -1.80 -41.54
CA THR A 620 -10.91 -3.20 -41.93
C THR A 620 -9.91 -4.17 -41.30
N ILE A 621 -10.29 -5.44 -41.19
CA ILE A 621 -9.41 -6.50 -40.67
C ILE A 621 -8.11 -6.60 -41.48
N ASP A 622 -8.20 -6.64 -42.81
CA ASP A 622 -7.00 -6.74 -43.68
C ASP A 622 -6.07 -5.54 -43.51
N ALA A 623 -6.61 -4.33 -43.39
CA ALA A 623 -5.80 -3.13 -43.20
C ALA A 623 -5.16 -3.09 -41.80
N ALA A 624 -5.84 -3.61 -40.77
CA ALA A 624 -5.27 -3.76 -39.43
C ALA A 624 -4.12 -4.78 -39.42
N LEU A 625 -4.31 -5.94 -40.06
CA LEU A 625 -3.29 -6.98 -40.17
C LEU A 625 -2.09 -6.57 -41.05
N ALA A 626 -2.33 -5.73 -42.07
CA ALA A 626 -1.26 -5.16 -42.91
C ALA A 626 -0.42 -4.11 -42.17
N ASN A 627 -0.90 -3.56 -41.05
CA ASN A 627 -0.13 -2.65 -40.21
C ASN A 627 0.83 -3.45 -39.31
N THR A 628 2.02 -3.76 -39.84
CA THR A 628 3.06 -4.54 -39.13
C THR A 628 3.43 -3.91 -37.79
N ASN A 629 3.51 -2.58 -37.69
CA ASN A 629 3.82 -1.89 -36.44
C ASN A 629 2.76 -2.16 -35.36
N LEU A 630 1.47 -2.13 -35.71
CA LEU A 630 0.38 -2.43 -34.77
C LEU A 630 0.44 -3.89 -34.32
N VAL A 631 0.62 -4.82 -35.26
CA VAL A 631 0.68 -6.26 -34.98
C VAL A 631 1.89 -6.61 -34.12
N GLU A 632 3.09 -6.21 -34.53
CA GLU A 632 4.34 -6.48 -33.81
C GLU A 632 4.35 -5.84 -32.42
N HIS A 633 3.80 -4.62 -32.29
CA HIS A 633 3.66 -3.96 -31.00
C HIS A 633 2.77 -4.76 -30.03
N ASN A 634 1.62 -5.25 -30.49
CA ASN A 634 0.72 -6.05 -29.65
C ASN A 634 1.32 -7.40 -29.27
N LEU A 635 1.95 -8.11 -30.21
CA LEU A 635 2.66 -9.35 -29.90
C LEU A 635 3.82 -9.12 -28.92
N LYS A 636 4.50 -7.99 -29.02
CA LYS A 636 5.51 -7.57 -28.04
C LYS A 636 4.89 -7.31 -26.66
N ILE A 637 3.74 -6.64 -26.58
CA ILE A 637 3.07 -6.41 -25.29
C ILE A 637 2.72 -7.74 -24.62
N GLN A 638 2.14 -8.68 -25.36
CA GLN A 638 1.81 -10.00 -24.82
C GLN A 638 3.06 -10.64 -24.19
N ARG A 639 4.11 -10.81 -25.00
CA ARG A 639 5.33 -11.51 -24.59
C ARG A 639 6.06 -10.83 -23.43
N ASP A 640 6.18 -9.50 -23.49
CA ASP A 640 7.05 -8.76 -22.58
C ASP A 640 6.32 -8.35 -21.28
N TYR A 641 4.98 -8.27 -21.27
CA TYR A 641 4.20 -7.78 -20.13
C TYR A 641 3.05 -8.69 -19.68
N ILE A 642 2.22 -9.20 -20.59
CA ILE A 642 1.05 -10.01 -20.21
C ILE A 642 1.46 -11.42 -19.78
N ASP A 643 2.35 -12.10 -20.51
CA ASP A 643 2.80 -13.44 -20.14
C ASP A 643 3.51 -13.45 -18.77
N PRO A 644 4.43 -12.52 -18.45
CA PRO A 644 4.98 -12.38 -17.12
C PRO A 644 3.93 -12.05 -16.04
N THR A 645 2.93 -11.24 -16.39
CA THR A 645 1.81 -10.91 -15.48
C THR A 645 1.00 -12.16 -15.16
N ILE A 646 0.63 -12.97 -16.15
CA ILE A 646 -0.07 -14.25 -15.94
C ILE A 646 0.71 -15.16 -15.00
N GLU A 647 2.01 -15.31 -15.21
CA GLU A 647 2.86 -16.11 -14.33
C GLU A 647 2.98 -15.52 -12.92
N GLN A 648 2.96 -14.20 -12.78
CA GLN A 648 2.88 -13.54 -11.48
C GLN A 648 1.54 -13.83 -10.79
N LEU A 649 0.41 -13.71 -11.49
CA LEU A 649 -0.92 -13.99 -10.93
C LEU A 649 -1.03 -15.44 -10.43
N LYS A 650 -0.51 -16.41 -11.20
CA LYS A 650 -0.46 -17.81 -10.78
C LYS A 650 0.30 -17.99 -9.46
N ARG A 651 1.46 -17.33 -9.32
CA ARG A 651 2.29 -17.42 -8.10
C ARG A 651 1.68 -16.69 -6.91
N GLU A 652 1.30 -15.42 -7.09
CA GLU A 652 0.87 -14.52 -6.00
C GLU A 652 -0.57 -14.78 -5.57
N PHE A 653 -1.43 -15.21 -6.49
CA PHE A 653 -2.85 -15.47 -6.23
C PHE A 653 -3.20 -16.96 -6.20
N GLN A 654 -2.21 -17.84 -6.40
CA GLN A 654 -2.40 -19.30 -6.36
C GLN A 654 -3.48 -19.77 -7.35
N LEU A 655 -3.44 -19.22 -8.56
CA LEU A 655 -4.39 -19.53 -9.64
C LEU A 655 -3.83 -20.62 -10.56
N ASP A 656 -4.71 -21.43 -11.13
CA ASP A 656 -4.39 -22.36 -12.22
C ASP A 656 -4.86 -21.86 -13.60
N ASP A 657 -4.39 -22.51 -14.66
CA ASP A 657 -4.71 -22.13 -16.06
C ASP A 657 -6.22 -22.16 -16.36
N SER A 658 -7.00 -22.99 -15.67
CA SER A 658 -8.45 -23.08 -15.90
C SER A 658 -9.20 -21.86 -15.36
N GLN A 659 -8.58 -21.11 -14.44
CA GLN A 659 -9.13 -19.89 -13.87
C GLN A 659 -8.78 -18.65 -14.68
N ILE A 660 -7.81 -18.72 -15.61
CA ILE A 660 -7.30 -17.56 -16.35
C ILE A 660 -7.92 -17.50 -17.75
N ILE A 661 -8.69 -16.45 -18.02
CA ILE A 661 -9.35 -16.21 -19.29
C ILE A 661 -8.66 -15.04 -20.00
N GLN A 662 -7.91 -15.36 -21.06
CA GLN A 662 -7.30 -14.36 -21.93
C GLN A 662 -8.32 -13.80 -22.93
N LEU A 663 -8.63 -12.51 -22.81
CA LEU A 663 -9.61 -11.80 -23.63
C LEU A 663 -8.94 -11.14 -24.86
N PRO A 664 -9.50 -11.26 -26.08
CA PRO A 664 -8.96 -10.60 -27.27
C PRO A 664 -9.03 -9.08 -27.17
N GLU A 665 -7.92 -8.42 -26.86
CA GLU A 665 -7.85 -6.95 -26.72
C GLU A 665 -6.53 -6.43 -27.28
N MET A 666 -6.56 -5.40 -28.14
CA MET A 666 -5.35 -4.80 -28.70
C MET A 666 -5.15 -3.36 -28.19
N TYR A 667 -3.92 -2.87 -28.29
CA TYR A 667 -3.51 -1.55 -27.83
C TYR A 667 -2.78 -0.77 -28.93
N THR A 668 -2.89 0.56 -28.86
CA THR A 668 -2.14 1.50 -29.69
C THR A 668 -0.67 1.52 -29.27
N THR A 669 0.20 2.04 -30.14
CA THR A 669 1.65 2.17 -29.88
C THR A 669 2.03 3.06 -28.70
N PHE A 670 1.06 3.78 -28.13
CA PHE A 670 1.24 4.64 -26.95
C PHE A 670 0.48 4.11 -25.72
N GLY A 671 0.04 2.84 -25.74
CA GLY A 671 -0.48 2.16 -24.55
C GLY A 671 -1.96 2.41 -24.24
N ALA A 672 -2.76 2.86 -25.20
CA ALA A 672 -4.21 2.98 -25.00
C ALA A 672 -4.94 1.79 -25.64
N ALA A 673 -6.07 1.38 -25.05
CA ALA A 673 -6.95 0.38 -25.67
C ALA A 673 -7.34 0.80 -27.10
N TRP A 674 -7.20 -0.11 -28.06
CA TRP A 674 -7.45 0.16 -29.48
C TRP A 674 -8.92 0.03 -29.87
N SER A 675 -9.63 -0.85 -29.16
CA SER A 675 -11.08 -1.01 -29.11
C SER A 675 -11.55 -0.82 -27.65
N PRO A 676 -12.87 -0.64 -27.39
CA PRO A 676 -13.37 -0.61 -26.03
C PRO A 676 -12.98 -1.89 -25.28
N SER A 677 -12.41 -1.73 -24.08
CA SER A 677 -11.88 -2.84 -23.29
C SER A 677 -13.00 -3.64 -22.64
N THR A 678 -12.99 -4.95 -22.87
CA THR A 678 -13.95 -5.90 -22.33
C THR A 678 -13.56 -6.40 -20.94
N VAL A 679 -12.27 -6.37 -20.58
CA VAL A 679 -11.80 -6.66 -19.22
C VAL A 679 -12.25 -5.58 -18.24
N ASN A 680 -12.27 -4.31 -18.68
CA ASN A 680 -12.75 -3.14 -17.93
C ASN A 680 -14.30 -3.14 -17.82
N SER A 681 -14.82 -4.12 -17.07
CA SER A 681 -16.23 -4.48 -16.96
C SER A 681 -16.70 -4.52 -15.50
N VAL A 682 -18.02 -4.46 -15.28
CA VAL A 682 -18.61 -4.38 -13.94
C VAL A 682 -19.62 -5.49 -13.73
N MET A 683 -19.42 -6.29 -12.69
CA MET A 683 -20.39 -7.30 -12.25
C MET A 683 -21.45 -6.68 -11.33
N VAL A 684 -22.72 -6.94 -11.65
CA VAL A 684 -23.90 -6.52 -10.87
C VAL A 684 -24.87 -7.69 -10.72
N ASN A 685 -24.78 -8.41 -9.59
CA ASN A 685 -25.72 -9.47 -9.18
C ASN A 685 -26.11 -10.45 -10.31
N GLY A 686 -25.12 -11.12 -10.90
CA GLY A 686 -25.31 -12.11 -11.98
C GLY A 686 -25.34 -11.53 -13.40
N GLN A 687 -25.33 -10.20 -13.53
CA GLN A 687 -25.16 -9.49 -14.79
C GLN A 687 -23.71 -9.00 -14.91
N LEU A 688 -23.13 -9.08 -16.11
CA LEU A 688 -21.83 -8.49 -16.43
C LEU A 688 -22.02 -7.37 -17.44
N LEU A 689 -21.73 -6.13 -17.04
CA LEU A 689 -21.77 -4.94 -17.87
C LEU A 689 -20.40 -4.75 -18.52
N VAL A 690 -20.35 -4.93 -19.84
CA VAL A 690 -19.11 -4.98 -20.63
C VAL A 690 -19.14 -3.89 -21.67
N SER A 691 -18.02 -3.24 -21.92
CA SER A 691 -17.88 -2.28 -23.02
C SER A 691 -18.13 -2.99 -24.36
N ASP A 692 -18.92 -2.40 -25.26
CA ASP A 692 -19.15 -3.00 -26.59
C ASP A 692 -17.84 -2.95 -27.41
N PRO A 693 -17.20 -4.09 -27.73
CA PRO A 693 -15.93 -4.12 -28.45
C PRO A 693 -16.04 -3.63 -29.90
N ARG A 694 -17.25 -3.49 -30.44
CA ARG A 694 -17.51 -2.97 -31.80
C ARG A 694 -16.69 -3.72 -32.87
N GLY A 695 -16.69 -5.05 -32.78
CA GLY A 695 -15.92 -5.97 -33.63
C GLY A 695 -16.41 -6.03 -35.08
N ALA A 696 -16.19 -7.16 -35.76
CA ALA A 696 -16.72 -7.37 -37.11
C ALA A 696 -18.15 -7.93 -37.04
N ILE A 697 -19.06 -7.42 -37.89
CA ILE A 697 -20.37 -8.06 -38.10
C ILE A 697 -20.21 -9.16 -39.14
N VAL A 698 -20.55 -10.38 -38.74
CA VAL A 698 -20.64 -11.57 -39.60
C VAL A 698 -22.00 -12.23 -39.32
N ASP A 699 -22.81 -12.43 -40.35
CA ASP A 699 -24.18 -12.97 -40.24
C ASP A 699 -25.03 -12.28 -39.16
N ASP A 700 -25.03 -10.94 -39.17
CA ASP A 700 -25.73 -10.06 -38.21
C ASP A 700 -25.29 -10.22 -36.74
N VAL A 701 -24.15 -10.88 -36.49
CA VAL A 701 -23.57 -11.07 -35.15
C VAL A 701 -22.22 -10.35 -35.04
N ASP A 702 -22.02 -9.63 -33.94
CA ASP A 702 -20.70 -9.10 -33.59
C ASP A 702 -19.79 -10.24 -33.09
N TYR A 703 -18.74 -10.54 -33.84
CA TYR A 703 -17.91 -11.72 -33.58
C TYR A 703 -17.04 -11.56 -32.33
N SER A 704 -16.64 -10.34 -31.97
CA SER A 704 -15.90 -10.08 -30.73
C SER A 704 -16.81 -10.30 -29.51
N GLN A 705 -18.06 -9.83 -29.57
CA GLN A 705 -19.04 -10.12 -28.54
C GLN A 705 -19.37 -11.62 -28.43
N LYS A 706 -19.47 -12.32 -29.56
CA LYS A 706 -19.67 -13.78 -29.59
C LYS A 706 -18.50 -14.50 -28.93
N ARG A 707 -17.25 -14.14 -29.28
CA ARG A 707 -16.04 -14.73 -28.72
C ARG A 707 -15.95 -14.49 -27.21
N PHE A 708 -16.22 -13.27 -26.75
CA PHE A 708 -16.27 -12.95 -25.32
C PHE A 708 -17.24 -13.85 -24.55
N ARG A 709 -18.49 -13.98 -25.02
CA ARG A 709 -19.50 -14.85 -24.38
C ARG A 709 -19.05 -16.32 -24.31
N GLN A 710 -18.34 -16.81 -25.32
CA GLN A 710 -17.81 -18.17 -25.31
C GLN A 710 -16.70 -18.36 -24.27
N LEU A 711 -15.78 -17.41 -24.16
CA LEU A 711 -14.65 -17.48 -23.24
C LEU A 711 -15.10 -17.48 -21.77
N ILE A 712 -16.10 -16.65 -21.43
CA ILE A 712 -16.58 -16.51 -20.05
C ILE A 712 -17.77 -17.42 -19.72
N ALA A 713 -18.15 -18.35 -20.61
CA ALA A 713 -19.39 -19.14 -20.47
C ALA A 713 -19.47 -19.91 -19.13
N ALA A 714 -18.34 -20.35 -18.59
CA ALA A 714 -18.26 -21.04 -17.30
C ALA A 714 -18.68 -20.18 -16.09
N SER A 715 -18.65 -18.85 -16.21
CA SER A 715 -19.12 -17.93 -15.16
C SER A 715 -20.64 -17.98 -14.96
N GLY A 716 -21.40 -18.41 -15.98
CA GLY A 716 -22.87 -18.36 -15.96
C GLY A 716 -23.46 -16.95 -15.94
N LEU A 717 -22.65 -15.90 -16.10
CA LEU A 717 -23.10 -14.51 -16.06
C LEU A 717 -23.87 -14.13 -17.33
N GLN A 718 -24.87 -13.29 -17.16
CA GLN A 718 -25.58 -12.68 -18.28
C GLN A 718 -24.84 -11.42 -18.74
N VAL A 719 -24.32 -11.43 -19.96
CA VAL A 719 -23.49 -10.35 -20.52
C VAL A 719 -24.34 -9.29 -21.23
N HIS A 720 -24.12 -8.03 -20.87
CA HIS A 720 -24.66 -6.86 -21.56
C HIS A 720 -23.53 -6.01 -22.12
N PHE A 721 -23.54 -5.80 -23.44
CA PHE A 721 -22.58 -4.92 -24.10
C PHE A 721 -23.13 -3.49 -24.14
N LEU A 722 -22.42 -2.57 -23.48
CA LEU A 722 -22.80 -1.18 -23.30
C LEU A 722 -22.12 -0.28 -24.33
N ASN A 723 -22.85 0.71 -24.83
CA ASN A 723 -22.31 1.71 -25.73
C ASN A 723 -21.57 2.79 -24.92
N ASP A 724 -20.31 2.52 -24.61
CA ASP A 724 -19.42 3.39 -23.83
C ASP A 724 -18.48 4.24 -24.72
N ARG A 725 -18.80 4.39 -26.01
CA ARG A 725 -17.94 5.05 -27.01
C ARG A 725 -17.34 6.37 -26.53
N SER A 726 -18.13 7.21 -25.86
CA SER A 726 -17.66 8.50 -25.35
C SER A 726 -16.52 8.35 -24.35
N TYR A 727 -16.60 7.35 -23.48
CA TYR A 727 -15.56 7.03 -22.51
C TYR A 727 -14.32 6.47 -23.20
N HIS A 728 -14.51 5.54 -24.15
CA HIS A 728 -13.40 4.96 -24.89
C HIS A 728 -12.56 6.01 -25.65
N GLU A 729 -13.21 6.97 -26.31
CA GLU A 729 -12.52 8.06 -27.00
C GLU A 729 -11.75 9.00 -26.02
N MET A 730 -12.13 8.99 -24.74
CA MET A 730 -11.42 9.67 -23.65
C MET A 730 -10.44 8.77 -22.88
N ARG A 731 -10.16 7.55 -23.38
CA ARG A 731 -9.21 6.58 -22.80
C ARG A 731 -9.68 5.91 -21.50
N GLY A 732 -10.98 5.68 -21.35
CA GLY A 732 -11.52 4.83 -20.29
C GLY A 732 -12.71 4.00 -20.78
N ASN A 733 -13.23 3.12 -19.93
CA ASN A 733 -14.28 2.17 -20.33
C ASN A 733 -15.37 2.03 -19.26
N THR A 734 -16.21 1.01 -19.36
CA THR A 734 -17.40 0.81 -18.52
C THR A 734 -17.07 0.82 -17.02
N HIS A 735 -16.00 0.14 -16.59
CA HIS A 735 -15.58 0.13 -15.18
C HIS A 735 -15.12 1.52 -14.74
N CYS A 736 -14.21 2.17 -15.48
CA CYS A 736 -13.72 3.52 -15.16
C CYS A 736 -14.85 4.57 -14.97
N ALA A 737 -15.91 4.44 -15.76
CA ALA A 737 -17.05 5.36 -15.79
C ALA A 737 -18.02 5.20 -14.61
N THR A 738 -17.92 4.10 -13.86
CA THR A 738 -18.90 3.71 -12.83
C THR A 738 -18.17 3.34 -11.53
N ASN A 739 -18.91 3.09 -10.46
CA ASN A 739 -18.37 2.55 -9.21
C ASN A 739 -19.51 1.82 -8.49
N THR A 740 -19.22 0.98 -7.50
CA THR A 740 -20.24 0.22 -6.77
C THR A 740 -19.94 0.13 -5.28
N THR A 741 -20.98 0.26 -4.45
CA THR A 741 -20.95 -0.29 -3.09
C THR A 741 -21.34 -1.76 -3.18
N ARG A 742 -20.50 -2.62 -2.62
CA ARG A 742 -20.74 -4.07 -2.59
C ARG A 742 -21.07 -4.54 -1.19
N LYS A 743 -21.85 -5.60 -1.12
CA LYS A 743 -22.28 -6.21 0.13
C LYS A 743 -21.05 -6.76 0.86
N ALA A 744 -20.85 -6.29 2.07
CA ALA A 744 -19.84 -6.83 2.98
C ALA A 744 -20.05 -8.32 3.27
N LYS A 745 -18.98 -9.00 3.68
CA LYS A 745 -19.11 -10.37 4.17
C LYS A 745 -20.02 -10.40 5.41
N THR A 746 -20.93 -11.37 5.46
CA THR A 746 -21.87 -11.53 6.59
C THR A 746 -21.20 -12.15 7.82
N GLN A 747 -20.09 -12.85 7.62
CA GLN A 747 -19.26 -13.35 8.70
C GLN A 747 -18.24 -12.27 9.08
N PRO A 748 -17.98 -12.05 10.37
CA PRO A 748 -16.96 -11.12 10.81
C PRO A 748 -15.55 -11.53 10.34
N PHE A 749 -14.70 -10.54 10.11
CA PHE A 749 -13.34 -10.76 9.62
C PHE A 749 -12.51 -11.61 10.58
N TRP A 750 -12.70 -11.45 11.89
CA TRP A 750 -11.89 -12.11 12.90
C TRP A 750 -12.10 -13.62 12.99
N GLU A 751 -13.33 -14.09 12.79
CA GLU A 751 -13.61 -15.52 12.70
C GLU A 751 -12.96 -16.13 11.44
N ARG A 752 -12.95 -15.40 10.33
CA ARG A 752 -12.36 -15.87 9.07
C ARG A 752 -10.85 -16.06 9.14
N LEU A 753 -10.18 -15.28 9.97
CA LEU A 753 -8.73 -15.42 10.18
C LEU A 753 -8.42 -16.66 11.04
N SER A 754 -9.22 -16.91 12.07
CA SER A 754 -9.05 -18.07 12.97
C SER A 754 -9.19 -19.43 12.27
N GLY A 755 -9.99 -19.51 11.20
CA GLY A 755 -10.25 -20.75 10.45
C GLY A 755 -9.04 -21.29 9.66
N ASN A 756 -8.02 -20.46 9.39
CA ASN A 756 -6.82 -20.90 8.65
C ASN A 756 -5.78 -21.59 9.56
N GLY A 757 -5.88 -21.46 10.88
CA GLY A 757 -4.98 -22.11 11.84
C GLY A 757 -5.21 -23.63 11.98
N GLN A 758 -6.39 -24.14 11.62
CA GLN A 758 -6.70 -25.58 11.73
C GLN A 758 -6.17 -26.43 10.57
N LEU A 759 -5.81 -25.85 9.42
CA LEU A 759 -5.21 -26.59 8.29
C LEU A 759 -3.67 -26.67 8.36
N ALA A 760 -3.03 -25.93 9.26
CA ALA A 760 -1.58 -25.91 9.43
C ALA A 760 -1.06 -26.78 10.60
N MET A 761 -1.95 -27.42 11.38
CA MET A 761 -1.57 -28.30 12.51
C MET A 761 -1.78 -29.79 12.24
N GLU A 762 -2.16 -30.18 11.02
CA GLU A 762 -2.17 -31.56 10.55
C GLU A 762 -1.23 -31.72 9.35
N ASN A 763 0.08 -31.71 9.61
CA ASN A 763 1.10 -32.45 8.84
C ASN A 763 2.40 -32.58 9.63
#